data_AF-A0A835WFA8-F1
#
_entry.id   AF-A0A835WFA8-F1
#
_cell.length_a   1.000
_cell.length_b   1.000
_cell.length_c   1.000
_cell.angle_alpha   90.00
_cell.angle_beta   90.00
_cell.angle_gamma   90.00
#
_symmetry.space_group_name_H-M   'P 1'
#
loop_
_entity.id
_entity.type
_entity.pdbx_description
1 polymer ?
#
loop_
_entity_poly.entity_id
_entity_poly.type
_entity_poly.pdbx_seq_one_letter_code
_entity_poly.pdbx_strand_id
1 'polypeptide(L)'
;MSFWRSAGFSAEHGPEARSDSQLHEISLDDHEVSTPAPHAGPVKDGFPGHLPQASTMAKGASTDLSDAGTTGRDSFDGDVDLTGTSPASSTISTLFAPSLYGTSPDTPLPTLHNFMPAASVPGCKGFQASGGPIAAVPPASCSNSCASAAVATLPPNFCPPVTSTFRQHEPSAPPLPAHLLHAQPAAHVTDAAAAAAASSIPTPLPGSGASSGDGSFLSLSVTTLLGCCEMLGHHMEDRSDIARQQDLSLLAQLQGLAGAATTSTPLRDASQAPLFTVAPLDVLVTRDDSGRNQFHVIEINGTGISGLTNMNEGAVEDVLRSFSELGAHLAAQLPPGGDCVVLVASSGTESYPPVSRTLHEKVLYIEALRRGFAAAGRPAAITNMTRLEKRPESMPPHGPLLVLGYMKQFRAHFMADAPTGRLLLLGRQVHAAINDRFVLNTVYQFNHCLDLHAFRGFNAGFAAGADKGVAYELYNQFFGSGSGSGGRFGCMAPSIHFRRAHTRDELVCAVQQWLATPGSRPAVIKPQGTGCGHGIEFFFGPSSWEETAGKVDRALHAVAANYNLQCGGLPFTVCEYLDTATVHPAAAAGAPAHANKAGHKFELRIVVYRSGGELRAFPSIAKVAREAFDPSNPDNKKSLINNITTSAKETAQCGQEFLLPLCRPDTLELLGISPAELSQLCAASTAFIRFTLDTLQDNPAAFGLPGAAPADAAQASAMMQL
;
A
#
# COMPACT_ATOMS: atom_id res chain seq x y z
N MET A 1 17.62 19.43 -35.11
CA MET A 1 18.76 20.33 -35.42
C MET A 1 19.42 20.63 -34.08
N SER A 2 20.73 20.53 -33.85
CA SER A 2 21.91 20.29 -34.72
C SER A 2 22.84 19.21 -34.11
N PHE A 3 23.88 18.79 -34.84
CA PHE A 3 24.65 17.56 -34.61
C PHE A 3 26.11 17.84 -34.15
N TRP A 4 26.63 16.98 -33.25
CA TRP A 4 28.01 16.45 -33.16
C TRP A 4 29.27 17.34 -33.16
N ARG A 5 30.06 17.22 -32.08
CA ARG A 5 31.51 16.83 -31.97
C ARG A 5 31.94 17.03 -30.50
N SER A 6 32.93 16.36 -29.91
CA SER A 6 34.01 15.48 -30.41
C SER A 6 34.41 14.44 -29.34
N ALA A 7 35.11 13.37 -29.74
CA ALA A 7 35.59 12.32 -28.85
C ALA A 7 37.10 12.41 -28.54
N GLY A 8 37.49 11.95 -27.34
CA GLY A 8 38.70 11.16 -27.09
C GLY A 8 40.06 11.87 -27.00
N PHE A 9 40.72 11.75 -25.84
CA PHE A 9 42.05 11.12 -25.74
C PHE A 9 42.30 10.66 -24.29
N SER A 10 42.98 9.51 -24.13
CA SER A 10 43.47 9.01 -22.84
C SER A 10 44.98 9.12 -22.77
N ALA A 11 45.52 9.45 -21.60
CA ALA A 11 46.88 9.14 -21.21
C ALA A 11 46.96 9.04 -19.68
N GLU A 12 47.68 8.04 -19.18
CA GLU A 12 47.88 7.75 -17.77
C GLU A 12 48.94 8.69 -17.15
N HIS A 13 48.89 8.93 -15.85
CA HIS A 13 50.06 8.78 -14.95
C HIS A 13 49.62 8.81 -13.48
N GLY A 14 50.40 8.10 -12.65
CA GLY A 14 50.10 7.77 -11.25
C GLY A 14 50.58 8.78 -10.20
N PRO A 15 50.74 8.34 -8.94
CA PRO A 15 50.25 9.11 -7.79
C PRO A 15 51.35 9.74 -6.93
N GLU A 16 50.98 10.73 -6.12
CA GLU A 16 51.75 11.11 -4.92
C GLU A 16 50.86 11.67 -3.80
N ALA A 17 51.31 11.52 -2.55
CA ALA A 17 50.55 11.84 -1.35
C ALA A 17 51.40 12.65 -0.34
N ARG A 18 50.77 13.60 0.37
CA ARG A 18 51.13 14.23 1.66
C ARG A 18 50.11 15.35 1.94
N SER A 19 49.29 15.30 3.00
CA SER A 19 49.56 15.47 4.43
C SER A 19 49.73 16.93 4.88
N ASP A 20 48.82 17.34 5.77
CA ASP A 20 49.00 18.22 6.92
C ASP A 20 49.26 19.74 6.74
N SER A 21 48.21 20.51 7.10
CA SER A 21 48.17 21.36 8.31
C SER A 21 48.09 22.90 8.21
N GLN A 22 47.25 23.43 9.12
CA GLN A 22 47.26 24.75 9.80
C GLN A 22 46.85 26.06 9.08
N LEU A 23 45.70 26.57 9.55
CA LEU A 23 45.48 27.89 10.19
C LEU A 23 46.25 29.13 9.65
N HIS A 24 45.50 30.14 9.20
CA HIS A 24 45.29 31.36 10.01
C HIS A 24 44.19 32.29 9.44
N GLU A 25 43.49 32.99 10.32
CA GLU A 25 42.71 34.19 9.99
C GLU A 25 43.63 35.36 9.61
N ILE A 26 43.12 36.33 8.84
CA ILE A 26 43.29 37.78 9.08
C ILE A 26 42.26 38.55 8.24
N SER A 27 41.62 39.54 8.87
CA SER A 27 40.78 40.57 8.26
C SER A 27 41.58 41.86 8.09
N LEU A 28 41.26 42.70 7.10
CA LEU A 28 41.34 44.16 7.20
C LEU A 28 40.71 44.87 5.99
N ASP A 29 40.01 45.97 6.26
CA ASP A 29 39.42 46.91 5.30
C ASP A 29 40.44 47.95 4.78
N ASP A 30 40.07 48.67 3.71
CA ASP A 30 39.97 50.14 3.64
C ASP A 30 40.29 50.75 2.26
N HIS A 31 39.48 51.74 1.84
CA HIS A 31 39.95 53.00 1.25
C HIS A 31 38.81 54.05 1.10
N GLU A 32 38.98 55.23 1.72
CA GLU A 32 38.06 56.40 1.74
C GLU A 32 38.31 57.47 0.62
N VAL A 33 37.70 58.67 0.78
CA VAL A 33 38.03 60.05 0.25
C VAL A 33 37.26 60.50 -1.05
N SER A 34 36.56 61.64 -1.17
CA SER A 34 36.13 62.73 -0.23
C SER A 34 34.98 63.66 -0.77
N THR A 35 34.72 64.78 -0.07
CA THR A 35 33.76 65.92 -0.29
C THR A 35 34.35 67.07 -1.19
N PRO A 36 33.80 68.32 -1.39
CA PRO A 36 32.71 69.10 -0.72
C PRO A 36 31.77 70.03 -1.60
N ALA A 37 30.98 70.92 -0.93
CA ALA A 37 29.93 71.86 -1.45
C ALA A 37 30.47 73.26 -1.94
N PRO A 38 29.70 74.36 -2.31
CA PRO A 38 28.54 75.00 -1.60
C PRO A 38 27.49 75.93 -2.36
N HIS A 39 26.54 76.53 -1.60
CA HIS A 39 25.88 77.88 -1.70
C HIS A 39 24.59 78.27 -2.52
N ALA A 40 23.74 79.08 -1.83
CA ALA A 40 22.84 80.20 -2.25
C ALA A 40 21.28 80.03 -2.34
N GLY A 41 20.52 81.01 -1.80
CA GLY A 41 19.03 81.12 -1.77
C GLY A 41 18.45 82.16 -2.79
N PRO A 42 17.27 82.85 -2.60
CA PRO A 42 16.56 83.15 -1.33
C PRO A 42 14.97 83.22 -1.30
N VAL A 43 14.36 83.23 -0.09
CA VAL A 43 13.15 84.02 0.38
C VAL A 43 11.75 83.78 -0.30
N LYS A 44 10.60 83.57 0.39
CA LYS A 44 9.93 84.47 1.38
C LYS A 44 8.76 83.89 2.24
N ASP A 45 8.75 84.24 3.54
CA ASP A 45 7.70 84.49 4.58
C ASP A 45 6.39 83.64 4.78
N GLY A 46 6.07 83.31 6.05
CA GLY A 46 4.68 83.01 6.50
C GLY A 46 4.42 82.12 7.76
N PHE A 47 4.72 82.58 8.99
CA PHE A 47 4.24 82.02 10.31
C PHE A 47 3.27 83.04 10.98
N PRO A 48 2.65 82.85 12.19
CA PRO A 48 2.80 81.83 13.27
C PRO A 48 1.50 81.09 13.68
N GLY A 49 1.52 79.97 14.44
CA GLY A 49 1.53 79.89 15.92
C GLY A 49 0.14 79.49 16.46
N HIS A 50 -0.09 78.65 17.49
CA HIS A 50 0.75 78.21 18.61
C HIS A 50 0.49 76.74 19.05
N LEU A 51 1.52 76.15 19.65
CA LEU A 51 1.60 74.94 20.52
C LEU A 51 0.82 75.12 21.87
N PRO A 52 0.82 74.16 22.85
CA PRO A 52 1.42 72.80 22.92
C PRO A 52 0.50 71.68 23.52
N GLN A 53 1.03 70.44 23.63
CA GLN A 53 1.00 69.47 24.77
C GLN A 53 -0.29 69.17 25.58
N ALA A 54 -0.50 68.00 26.20
CA ALA A 54 0.16 66.68 26.15
C ALA A 54 -0.68 65.66 26.95
N SER A 55 -0.24 64.40 26.91
CA SER A 55 -0.22 63.43 28.04
C SER A 55 -1.53 62.87 28.61
N THR A 56 -1.46 61.56 28.92
CA THR A 56 -2.10 60.87 30.07
C THR A 56 -3.63 60.77 30.11
N MET A 57 -4.24 59.72 30.68
CA MET A 57 -3.81 58.33 30.92
C MET A 57 -5.08 57.52 31.25
N ALA A 58 -5.02 56.20 31.01
CA ALA A 58 -5.58 55.17 31.90
C ALA A 58 -7.11 55.08 32.20
N LYS A 59 -7.57 53.83 32.03
CA LYS A 59 -8.49 53.06 32.90
C LYS A 59 -10.00 53.28 32.80
N GLY A 60 -10.72 52.20 33.15
CA GLY A 60 -12.17 52.02 33.01
C GLY A 60 -12.48 51.32 31.68
N ALA A 61 -12.75 50.01 31.57
CA ALA A 61 -13.54 49.14 32.44
C ALA A 61 -14.92 49.74 32.73
N SER A 62 -16.05 49.05 32.51
CA SER A 62 -16.29 47.64 32.18
C SER A 62 -17.72 47.52 31.62
N THR A 63 -18.16 46.31 31.25
CA THR A 63 -19.58 45.90 31.07
C THR A 63 -20.35 46.63 29.95
N ASP A 64 -21.32 46.04 29.27
CA ASP A 64 -21.73 44.64 29.05
C ASP A 64 -22.69 44.66 27.85
N LEU A 65 -23.10 43.49 27.34
CA LEU A 65 -24.43 43.19 26.74
C LEU A 65 -25.07 44.24 25.79
N SER A 66 -25.51 43.92 24.56
CA SER A 66 -26.04 42.65 24.06
C SER A 66 -26.38 42.76 22.56
N ASP A 67 -26.53 41.60 21.91
CA ASP A 67 -27.52 41.29 20.88
C ASP A 67 -27.69 42.17 19.63
N ALA A 68 -27.20 41.59 18.52
CA ALA A 68 -28.02 41.06 17.42
C ALA A 68 -28.92 41.99 16.58
N GLY A 69 -28.78 41.79 15.25
CA GLY A 69 -29.74 42.19 14.23
C GLY A 69 -29.36 43.47 13.48
N THR A 70 -29.42 43.56 12.15
CA THR A 70 -29.70 42.61 11.06
C THR A 70 -29.56 43.41 9.76
N THR A 71 -29.21 42.75 8.66
CA THR A 71 -29.54 43.13 7.27
C THR A 71 -29.23 44.55 6.76
N GLY A 72 -28.31 44.62 5.80
CA GLY A 72 -28.21 45.70 4.82
C GLY A 72 -27.63 45.15 3.51
N ARG A 73 -28.50 44.80 2.56
CA ARG A 73 -28.09 44.66 1.15
C ARG A 73 -27.90 46.05 0.59
N ASP A 74 -26.85 46.26 -0.19
CA ASP A 74 -26.93 47.14 -1.35
C ASP A 74 -26.09 46.59 -2.50
N SER A 75 -26.64 46.71 -3.69
CA SER A 75 -26.09 46.29 -4.98
C SER A 75 -25.75 47.51 -5.81
N PHE A 76 -24.63 47.51 -6.53
CA PHE A 76 -24.40 48.46 -7.62
C PHE A 76 -23.65 47.83 -8.79
N ASP A 77 -24.18 48.07 -10.00
CA ASP A 77 -23.64 47.68 -11.30
C ASP A 77 -22.74 48.78 -11.91
N GLY A 78 -21.90 48.40 -12.88
CA GLY A 78 -21.31 49.29 -13.91
C GLY A 78 -20.22 50.26 -13.42
N ASP A 79 -19.09 50.48 -14.08
CA ASP A 79 -18.80 50.39 -15.51
C ASP A 79 -17.29 50.24 -15.77
N VAL A 80 -16.95 49.94 -17.03
CA VAL A 80 -15.57 49.85 -17.55
C VAL A 80 -15.32 51.03 -18.47
N ASP A 81 -14.27 51.84 -18.25
CA ASP A 81 -13.18 51.90 -19.24
C ASP A 81 -11.85 52.57 -18.82
N LEU A 82 -10.81 52.08 -19.51
CA LEU A 82 -9.48 52.60 -19.82
C LEU A 82 -9.04 54.01 -19.34
N THR A 83 -7.94 54.05 -18.59
CA THR A 83 -6.66 54.70 -18.98
C THR A 83 -5.56 54.23 -18.00
N GLY A 84 -4.42 53.76 -18.50
CA GLY A 84 -3.41 53.08 -17.67
C GLY A 84 -1.98 53.58 -17.85
N THR A 85 -1.02 53.00 -17.13
CA THR A 85 0.43 53.10 -17.43
C THR A 85 1.29 52.05 -16.69
N SER A 86 1.76 51.02 -17.43
CA SER A 86 3.11 50.41 -17.34
C SER A 86 3.61 49.68 -16.05
N PRO A 87 4.64 48.79 -16.15
CA PRO A 87 4.78 47.66 -17.08
C PRO A 87 5.33 46.36 -16.40
N ALA A 88 5.53 45.32 -17.24
CA ALA A 88 6.45 44.17 -17.10
C ALA A 88 5.85 42.78 -16.81
N SER A 89 5.25 42.17 -17.84
CA SER A 89 5.46 40.74 -18.14
C SER A 89 5.13 40.46 -19.61
N SER A 90 6.09 39.88 -20.35
CA SER A 90 5.99 39.54 -21.78
C SER A 90 6.44 38.09 -21.95
N THR A 91 5.55 37.12 -22.29
CA THR A 91 5.03 36.79 -23.64
C THR A 91 6.12 36.26 -24.60
N ILE A 92 5.88 35.39 -25.60
CA ILE A 92 4.68 34.87 -26.27
C ILE A 92 5.05 33.47 -26.86
N SER A 93 4.14 32.57 -27.29
CA SER A 93 3.43 32.70 -28.57
C SER A 93 2.29 31.69 -28.76
N THR A 94 1.41 32.02 -29.71
CA THR A 94 0.03 31.53 -29.87
C THR A 94 -0.25 31.13 -31.34
N LEU A 95 -1.50 30.73 -31.64
CA LEU A 95 -2.15 30.53 -32.97
C LEU A 95 -1.91 29.13 -33.59
N PHE A 96 -2.95 28.32 -33.84
CA PHE A 96 -4.07 28.60 -34.75
C PHE A 96 -5.48 28.19 -34.21
N ALA A 97 -6.51 28.79 -34.81
CA ALA A 97 -7.94 28.44 -34.77
C ALA A 97 -8.57 28.93 -36.13
N PRO A 98 -9.90 28.85 -36.42
CA PRO A 98 -11.02 28.17 -35.75
C PRO A 98 -11.99 27.39 -36.71
N SER A 99 -13.00 26.69 -36.15
CA SER A 99 -14.37 26.49 -36.71
C SER A 99 -15.22 25.82 -35.59
N LEU A 100 -16.41 26.24 -35.10
CA LEU A 100 -17.68 26.73 -35.72
C LEU A 100 -18.25 25.70 -36.71
N TYR A 101 -19.48 25.14 -36.58
CA TYR A 101 -20.71 25.48 -35.82
C TYR A 101 -21.46 24.18 -35.45
N GLY A 102 -22.50 24.26 -34.60
CA GLY A 102 -23.68 23.38 -34.73
C GLY A 102 -24.22 22.69 -33.47
N THR A 103 -25.25 23.27 -32.86
CA THR A 103 -26.15 22.59 -31.91
C THR A 103 -27.31 21.91 -32.66
N SER A 104 -27.60 20.65 -32.36
CA SER A 104 -28.95 20.07 -32.55
C SER A 104 -29.16 18.90 -31.57
N PRO A 105 -30.36 18.75 -30.97
CA PRO A 105 -30.76 17.54 -30.28
C PRO A 105 -31.20 16.44 -31.27
N ASP A 106 -31.66 15.31 -30.71
CA ASP A 106 -32.38 14.18 -31.34
C ASP A 106 -31.59 13.17 -32.19
N THR A 107 -31.21 12.06 -31.55
CA THR A 107 -31.52 10.67 -31.99
C THR A 107 -31.23 9.70 -30.83
N PRO A 108 -31.84 8.48 -30.78
CA PRO A 108 -32.21 7.87 -29.51
C PRO A 108 -31.28 6.74 -29.05
N LEU A 109 -31.34 6.45 -27.74
CA LEU A 109 -30.75 5.25 -27.15
C LEU A 109 -31.42 3.97 -27.71
N PRO A 110 -30.66 2.98 -28.22
CA PRO A 110 -31.21 1.67 -28.52
C PRO A 110 -31.50 0.90 -27.22
N THR A 111 -32.70 0.33 -27.14
CA THR A 111 -33.20 -0.46 -26.02
C THR A 111 -32.60 -1.86 -25.97
N LEU A 112 -31.98 -2.23 -24.84
CA LEU A 112 -31.60 -3.62 -24.56
C LEU A 112 -32.72 -4.37 -23.80
N HIS A 113 -33.65 -4.92 -24.58
CA HIS A 113 -34.47 -6.09 -24.22
C HIS A 113 -33.88 -7.30 -24.99
N ASN A 114 -33.80 -8.53 -24.50
CA ASN A 114 -34.23 -9.20 -23.26
C ASN A 114 -33.27 -10.39 -23.02
N PHE A 115 -33.16 -10.91 -21.78
CA PHE A 115 -33.47 -12.33 -21.48
C PHE A 115 -33.33 -12.66 -19.98
N MET A 116 -34.44 -12.53 -19.24
CA MET A 116 -34.95 -13.55 -18.31
C MET A 116 -36.36 -13.13 -17.86
N PRO A 117 -37.26 -14.09 -17.62
CA PRO A 117 -37.58 -14.38 -16.21
C PRO A 117 -37.72 -15.87 -15.91
N ALA A 118 -37.35 -16.24 -14.69
CA ALA A 118 -37.76 -17.52 -14.08
C ALA A 118 -39.25 -17.48 -13.70
N ALA A 119 -39.89 -18.65 -13.68
CA ALA A 119 -41.32 -18.79 -13.45
C ALA A 119 -41.76 -18.44 -12.01
N SER A 120 -42.98 -17.93 -11.88
CA SER A 120 -43.67 -17.66 -10.62
C SER A 120 -45.02 -18.37 -10.56
N VAL A 121 -45.29 -19.10 -9.47
CA VAL A 121 -46.64 -19.54 -9.04
C VAL A 121 -46.59 -19.86 -7.52
N PRO A 122 -47.70 -19.84 -6.77
CA PRO A 122 -48.26 -18.59 -6.25
C PRO A 122 -48.39 -18.58 -4.71
N GLY A 123 -48.65 -17.40 -4.13
CA GLY A 123 -48.97 -17.28 -2.70
C GLY A 123 -50.44 -17.57 -2.39
N CYS A 124 -50.71 -18.11 -1.19
CA CYS A 124 -52.02 -18.07 -0.57
C CYS A 124 -52.17 -16.80 0.28
N LYS A 125 -53.26 -16.05 0.07
CA LYS A 125 -53.71 -14.97 0.97
C LYS A 125 -54.81 -15.49 1.90
N GLY A 126 -54.79 -15.01 3.15
CA GLY A 126 -55.95 -14.96 4.02
C GLY A 126 -55.71 -15.55 5.41
N PHE A 127 -55.73 -14.71 6.45
CA PHE A 127 -56.91 -14.61 7.32
C PHE A 127 -56.89 -13.30 8.14
N GLN A 128 -58.04 -12.96 8.74
CA GLN A 128 -58.31 -11.68 9.40
C GLN A 128 -57.88 -11.61 10.87
N ALA A 129 -57.93 -10.40 11.43
CA ALA A 129 -57.61 -10.10 12.82
C ALA A 129 -58.71 -10.52 13.83
N SER A 130 -58.25 -11.01 14.98
CA SER A 130 -58.86 -10.96 16.31
C SER A 130 -57.76 -11.33 17.33
N GLY A 131 -57.77 -10.93 18.61
CA GLY A 131 -58.67 -10.04 19.33
C GLY A 131 -58.64 -10.36 20.83
N GLY A 132 -57.90 -9.60 21.64
CA GLY A 132 -57.99 -9.65 23.10
C GLY A 132 -57.08 -10.67 23.83
N PRO A 133 -57.16 -10.76 25.18
CA PRO A 133 -56.10 -10.11 25.97
C PRO A 133 -55.62 -10.86 27.24
N ILE A 134 -54.55 -10.33 27.86
CA ILE A 134 -54.18 -10.38 29.29
C ILE A 134 -54.10 -11.75 30.01
N ALA A 135 -52.91 -12.07 30.52
CA ALA A 135 -52.71 -12.64 31.86
C ALA A 135 -51.29 -12.30 32.38
N ALA A 136 -51.13 -12.11 33.68
CA ALA A 136 -49.87 -11.69 34.30
C ALA A 136 -49.69 -12.27 35.72
N VAL A 137 -48.44 -12.34 36.21
CA VAL A 137 -48.05 -12.54 37.64
C VAL A 137 -48.30 -13.98 38.18
N PRO A 138 -47.60 -14.52 39.22
CA PRO A 138 -46.40 -14.06 39.98
C PRO A 138 -45.17 -15.02 39.94
N PRO A 139 -44.03 -14.62 40.54
CA PRO A 139 -42.88 -15.50 40.82
C PRO A 139 -43.01 -16.27 42.16
N ALA A 140 -42.15 -17.27 42.36
CA ALA A 140 -41.93 -17.94 43.65
C ALA A 140 -40.43 -17.96 44.03
N SER A 141 -40.15 -17.95 45.34
CA SER A 141 -38.84 -17.65 45.94
C SER A 141 -38.34 -18.76 46.90
N CYS A 142 -37.09 -18.61 47.36
CA CYS A 142 -36.46 -19.34 48.49
C CYS A 142 -36.09 -20.83 48.23
N SER A 143 -35.04 -21.43 48.81
CA SER A 143 -33.88 -20.89 49.58
C SER A 143 -32.85 -22.01 49.86
N ASN A 144 -31.56 -21.63 49.99
CA ASN A 144 -30.47 -22.23 50.80
C ASN A 144 -30.29 -23.76 50.89
N SER A 145 -29.11 -24.26 50.51
CA SER A 145 -28.14 -24.87 51.45
C SER A 145 -26.76 -25.09 50.81
N CYS A 146 -25.71 -25.20 51.64
CA CYS A 146 -24.31 -25.28 51.22
C CYS A 146 -23.77 -26.72 51.18
N ALA A 147 -22.90 -27.03 50.22
CA ALA A 147 -21.84 -28.04 50.37
C ALA A 147 -20.70 -27.80 49.35
N SER A 148 -19.44 -27.93 49.79
CA SER A 148 -18.24 -27.68 48.99
C SER A 148 -17.83 -28.86 48.11
N ALA A 149 -17.41 -28.60 46.87
CA ALA A 149 -16.50 -29.47 46.11
C ALA A 149 -15.73 -28.68 45.03
N ALA A 150 -14.50 -29.11 44.74
CA ALA A 150 -13.50 -28.42 43.93
C ALA A 150 -13.96 -28.00 42.52
N VAL A 151 -13.53 -26.79 42.11
CA VAL A 151 -13.66 -26.29 40.74
C VAL A 151 -12.48 -26.75 39.90
N ALA A 152 -12.77 -27.50 38.83
CA ALA A 152 -11.86 -27.68 37.70
C ALA A 152 -12.50 -27.03 36.46
N THR A 153 -11.93 -25.93 35.99
CA THR A 153 -12.42 -25.21 34.80
C THR A 153 -12.02 -25.93 33.52
N LEU A 154 -13.00 -26.53 32.85
CA LEU A 154 -12.89 -26.92 31.44
C LEU A 154 -13.07 -25.67 30.54
N PRO A 155 -12.36 -25.57 29.40
CA PRO A 155 -12.54 -24.47 28.45
C PRO A 155 -13.84 -24.61 27.66
N PRO A 156 -14.57 -23.51 27.38
CA PRO A 156 -15.74 -23.53 26.50
C PRO A 156 -15.35 -23.50 25.01
N ASN A 157 -16.30 -23.94 24.17
CA ASN A 157 -16.33 -23.92 22.69
C ASN A 157 -15.77 -25.15 21.98
N PHE A 158 -16.62 -26.18 21.89
CA PHE A 158 -16.55 -27.21 20.85
C PHE A 158 -17.94 -27.38 20.22
N CYS A 159 -18.15 -26.83 19.02
CA CYS A 159 -19.36 -27.06 18.22
C CYS A 159 -18.99 -28.00 17.05
N PRO A 160 -19.59 -29.20 16.95
CA PRO A 160 -19.33 -30.09 15.83
C PRO A 160 -20.03 -29.59 14.54
N PRO A 161 -19.47 -29.86 13.35
CA PRO A 161 -20.06 -29.43 12.09
C PRO A 161 -21.32 -30.22 11.76
N VAL A 162 -22.36 -29.52 11.30
CA VAL A 162 -23.58 -30.14 10.76
C VAL A 162 -23.31 -30.65 9.35
N THR A 163 -23.20 -31.98 9.20
CA THR A 163 -23.09 -32.63 7.88
C THR A 163 -24.43 -32.59 7.15
N SER A 164 -24.53 -31.77 6.09
CA SER A 164 -25.65 -31.82 5.14
C SER A 164 -25.36 -32.81 4.03
N THR A 165 -26.06 -33.95 4.05
CA THR A 165 -26.00 -34.95 2.96
C THR A 165 -26.93 -34.56 1.82
N PHE A 166 -26.39 -33.91 0.78
CA PHE A 166 -27.11 -33.78 -0.49
C PHE A 166 -26.90 -35.02 -1.36
N ARG A 167 -27.98 -35.72 -1.69
CA ARG A 167 -27.97 -36.81 -2.68
C ARG A 167 -27.73 -36.25 -4.06
N GLN A 168 -26.75 -36.79 -4.78
CA GLN A 168 -26.62 -36.59 -6.22
C GLN A 168 -27.79 -37.28 -6.94
N HIS A 169 -28.47 -36.54 -7.83
CA HIS A 169 -29.29 -37.11 -8.87
C HIS A 169 -28.47 -37.11 -10.16
N GLU A 170 -28.16 -38.29 -10.70
CA GLU A 170 -27.57 -38.44 -12.03
C GLU A 170 -28.59 -38.04 -13.12
N PRO A 171 -28.19 -37.26 -14.14
CA PRO A 171 -28.83 -37.25 -15.44
C PRO A 171 -28.08 -38.17 -16.40
N SER A 172 -28.74 -39.24 -16.84
CA SER A 172 -28.25 -40.21 -17.81
C SER A 172 -27.92 -39.58 -19.17
N ALA A 173 -26.76 -39.93 -19.74
CA ALA A 173 -26.31 -39.46 -21.05
C ALA A 173 -26.95 -40.27 -22.22
N PRO A 174 -27.26 -39.62 -23.37
CA PRO A 174 -27.66 -40.31 -24.61
C PRO A 174 -26.44 -40.84 -25.39
N PRO A 175 -26.60 -41.87 -26.24
CA PRO A 175 -25.49 -42.58 -26.88
C PRO A 175 -24.91 -41.86 -28.12
N LEU A 176 -23.61 -42.03 -28.33
CA LEU A 176 -22.90 -41.68 -29.56
C LEU A 176 -22.99 -42.81 -30.61
N PRO A 177 -23.11 -42.51 -31.91
CA PRO A 177 -22.96 -43.50 -32.98
C PRO A 177 -21.48 -43.75 -33.31
N ALA A 178 -21.18 -44.96 -33.82
CA ALA A 178 -19.84 -45.42 -34.18
C ALA A 178 -19.54 -45.29 -35.69
N HIS A 179 -18.33 -45.73 -36.09
CA HIS A 179 -17.70 -45.70 -37.43
C HIS A 179 -17.04 -44.34 -37.79
N LEU A 180 -15.83 -44.27 -38.36
CA LEU A 180 -15.15 -45.17 -39.31
C LEU A 180 -13.64 -45.40 -39.06
N LEU A 181 -13.02 -46.27 -39.89
CA LEU A 181 -11.69 -46.88 -39.75
C LEU A 181 -10.57 -46.23 -40.61
N HIS A 182 -9.31 -46.58 -40.26
CA HIS A 182 -8.06 -46.49 -41.04
C HIS A 182 -7.43 -45.10 -41.26
N ALA A 183 -6.09 -44.93 -41.33
CA ALA A 183 -4.98 -45.90 -41.40
C ALA A 183 -3.70 -45.44 -40.63
N GLN A 184 -2.85 -46.39 -40.23
CA GLN A 184 -1.42 -46.16 -39.93
C GLN A 184 -0.57 -46.22 -41.21
N PRO A 185 0.71 -45.81 -41.16
CA PRO A 185 1.75 -46.87 -41.28
C PRO A 185 2.94 -46.76 -40.30
N ALA A 186 3.70 -47.86 -40.26
CA ALA A 186 4.95 -48.13 -39.52
C ALA A 186 5.93 -46.94 -39.39
N ALA A 187 6.55 -46.68 -38.24
CA ALA A 187 7.41 -47.53 -37.40
C ALA A 187 8.82 -47.80 -37.99
N HIS A 188 9.84 -47.26 -37.33
CA HIS A 188 11.22 -47.75 -37.38
C HIS A 188 11.79 -47.75 -35.95
N VAL A 189 12.26 -48.92 -35.53
CA VAL A 189 12.93 -49.16 -34.24
C VAL A 189 14.42 -49.33 -34.51
N THR A 190 15.26 -48.72 -33.68
CA THR A 190 16.64 -49.16 -33.44
C THR A 190 16.98 -48.95 -31.97
N ASP A 191 17.12 -50.05 -31.23
CA ASP A 191 17.67 -50.04 -29.88
C ASP A 191 19.17 -49.70 -29.89
N ALA A 192 19.66 -49.05 -28.82
CA ALA A 192 20.55 -49.69 -27.85
C ALA A 192 21.13 -48.67 -26.86
N ALA A 193 21.13 -49.03 -25.57
CA ALA A 193 21.66 -48.21 -24.50
C ALA A 193 23.20 -48.30 -24.37
N ALA A 194 23.86 -47.18 -24.05
CA ALA A 194 25.10 -47.16 -23.26
C ALA A 194 25.37 -45.75 -22.69
N ALA A 195 26.11 -45.71 -21.57
CA ALA A 195 26.70 -44.53 -20.90
C ALA A 195 25.79 -43.69 -19.98
N ALA A 196 25.48 -44.26 -18.81
CA ALA A 196 25.34 -43.45 -17.61
C ALA A 196 26.70 -42.82 -17.26
N ALA A 197 26.81 -41.50 -17.38
CA ALA A 197 27.93 -40.71 -16.86
C ALA A 197 27.38 -39.41 -16.28
N ALA A 198 27.75 -39.12 -15.03
CA ALA A 198 27.23 -37.97 -14.30
C ALA A 198 27.70 -36.65 -14.94
N SER A 199 26.79 -35.96 -15.62
CA SER A 199 27.02 -34.57 -16.06
C SER A 199 26.62 -33.63 -14.94
N SER A 200 27.58 -33.30 -14.07
CA SER A 200 27.41 -32.32 -13.00
C SER A 200 27.05 -30.96 -13.58
N ILE A 201 25.85 -30.45 -13.27
CA ILE A 201 25.47 -29.06 -13.55
C ILE A 201 26.51 -28.15 -12.88
N PRO A 202 27.18 -27.23 -13.61
CA PRO A 202 28.17 -26.35 -13.00
C PRO A 202 27.51 -25.46 -11.95
N THR A 203 27.90 -25.63 -10.69
CA THR A 203 27.53 -24.71 -9.62
C THR A 203 28.24 -23.38 -9.88
N PRO A 204 27.55 -22.23 -9.99
CA PRO A 204 28.22 -20.94 -10.13
C PRO A 204 28.97 -20.64 -8.84
N LEU A 205 30.30 -20.55 -8.92
CA LEU A 205 31.13 -20.09 -7.81
C LEU A 205 30.80 -18.63 -7.48
N PRO A 206 30.56 -18.28 -6.21
CA PRO A 206 30.34 -16.89 -5.82
C PRO A 206 31.69 -16.18 -5.71
N GLY A 207 32.03 -15.34 -6.69
CA GLY A 207 33.17 -14.42 -6.55
C GLY A 207 33.83 -13.97 -7.85
N SER A 208 33.76 -12.64 -8.08
CA SER A 208 34.56 -11.85 -9.02
C SER A 208 34.34 -12.03 -10.54
N GLY A 209 34.20 -10.89 -11.25
CA GLY A 209 34.63 -10.79 -12.65
C GLY A 209 33.58 -10.76 -13.77
N ALA A 210 32.47 -10.03 -13.63
CA ALA A 210 31.60 -9.69 -14.78
C ALA A 210 31.19 -8.20 -14.77
N SER A 211 32.17 -7.30 -14.86
CA SER A 211 31.91 -5.87 -15.10
C SER A 211 31.54 -5.62 -16.57
N SER A 212 30.28 -5.86 -16.94
CA SER A 212 29.76 -5.64 -18.29
C SER A 212 28.49 -4.78 -18.32
N GLY A 213 28.66 -3.48 -18.05
CA GLY A 213 27.72 -2.45 -18.51
C GLY A 213 26.38 -2.31 -17.78
N ASP A 214 26.24 -2.80 -16.55
CA ASP A 214 25.04 -2.58 -15.73
C ASP A 214 24.92 -1.11 -15.30
N GLY A 215 24.26 -0.30 -16.13
CA GLY A 215 23.83 1.05 -15.75
C GLY A 215 22.74 1.00 -14.69
N SER A 216 22.78 1.95 -13.74
CA SER A 216 21.86 2.08 -12.61
C SER A 216 20.40 1.71 -12.93
N PHE A 217 19.74 0.99 -12.01
CA PHE A 217 18.32 0.63 -12.14
C PHE A 217 17.39 1.86 -12.05
N LEU A 218 17.90 3.02 -11.66
CA LEU A 218 17.18 4.29 -11.60
C LEU A 218 17.06 4.99 -12.98
N SER A 219 17.66 4.42 -14.03
CA SER A 219 17.54 4.95 -15.40
C SER A 219 16.42 4.28 -16.20
N LEU A 220 15.53 5.08 -16.79
CA LEU A 220 14.40 4.61 -17.61
C LEU A 220 14.77 4.56 -19.10
N SER A 221 14.39 3.46 -19.78
CA SER A 221 14.49 3.40 -21.24
C SER A 221 13.38 4.20 -21.93
N VAL A 222 13.65 4.72 -23.13
CA VAL A 222 12.63 5.37 -23.98
C VAL A 222 11.45 4.42 -24.27
N THR A 223 11.73 3.12 -24.44
CA THR A 223 10.70 2.08 -24.62
C THR A 223 9.75 2.00 -23.42
N THR A 224 10.27 2.01 -22.19
CA THR A 224 9.43 2.04 -20.98
C THR A 224 8.61 3.33 -20.90
N LEU A 225 9.22 4.49 -21.16
CA LEU A 225 8.52 5.77 -21.14
C LEU A 225 7.36 5.80 -22.15
N LEU A 226 7.59 5.38 -23.41
CA LEU A 226 6.55 5.29 -24.45
C LEU A 226 5.50 4.20 -24.18
N GLY A 227 5.89 3.13 -23.47
CA GLY A 227 4.98 2.09 -23.00
C GLY A 227 3.99 2.60 -21.95
N CYS A 228 4.43 3.48 -21.05
CA CYS A 228 3.67 3.96 -19.89
C CYS A 228 3.07 5.37 -20.04
N CYS A 229 3.47 6.18 -21.03
CA CYS A 229 3.19 7.62 -21.11
C CYS A 229 1.71 8.01 -20.98
N GLU A 230 0.78 7.22 -21.53
CA GLU A 230 -0.66 7.50 -21.46
C GLU A 230 -1.25 7.47 -20.05
N MET A 231 -0.50 6.98 -19.06
CA MET A 231 -0.87 7.01 -17.64
C MET A 231 -0.15 8.10 -16.83
N LEU A 232 0.78 8.86 -17.43
CA LEU A 232 1.62 9.84 -16.73
C LEU A 232 1.15 11.30 -16.91
N GLY A 233 -0.03 11.51 -17.48
CA GLY A 233 -0.57 12.85 -17.81
C GLY A 233 -1.16 13.65 -16.63
N HIS A 234 -0.97 13.21 -15.38
CA HIS A 234 -1.48 13.88 -14.17
C HIS A 234 -0.36 14.23 -13.19
N HIS A 235 -0.65 15.12 -12.25
CA HIS A 235 0.31 15.58 -11.24
C HIS A 235 0.90 14.41 -10.43
N MET A 236 2.20 14.18 -10.58
CA MET A 236 2.97 13.25 -9.75
C MET A 236 3.50 13.98 -8.52
N GLU A 237 3.52 13.29 -7.39
CA GLU A 237 4.16 13.77 -6.17
C GLU A 237 5.65 13.45 -6.24
N ASP A 238 6.51 14.46 -6.14
CA ASP A 238 7.92 14.23 -5.81
C ASP A 238 8.02 13.87 -4.32
N ARG A 239 8.96 12.98 -3.95
CA ARG A 239 9.33 12.66 -2.56
C ARG A 239 10.84 12.67 -2.34
N SER A 240 11.60 13.19 -3.30
CA SER A 240 13.06 13.24 -3.26
C SER A 240 13.61 14.02 -2.05
N ASP A 241 12.87 15.00 -1.52
CA ASP A 241 13.22 15.69 -0.27
C ASP A 241 13.16 14.79 0.97
N ILE A 242 12.23 13.82 1.02
CA ILE A 242 12.17 12.85 2.11
C ILE A 242 13.38 11.92 2.04
N ALA A 243 13.74 11.43 0.85
CA ALA A 243 14.94 10.60 0.65
C ALA A 243 16.24 11.35 0.95
N ARG A 244 16.37 12.62 0.53
CA ARG A 244 17.53 13.49 0.81
C ARG A 244 17.75 13.75 2.30
N GLN A 245 16.70 13.70 3.11
CA GLN A 245 16.76 13.96 4.55
C GLN A 245 17.01 12.70 5.41
N GLN A 246 17.16 11.52 4.80
CA GLN A 246 17.55 10.31 5.52
C GLN A 246 19.05 10.37 5.85
N ASP A 247 19.41 10.19 7.13
CA ASP A 247 20.78 10.03 7.58
C ASP A 247 21.31 8.65 7.16
N LEU A 248 22.13 8.65 6.12
CA LEU A 248 22.77 7.45 5.59
C LEU A 248 23.78 6.82 6.56
N SER A 249 24.33 7.61 7.49
CA SER A 249 25.26 7.10 8.51
C SER A 249 24.49 6.32 9.58
N LEU A 250 23.36 6.87 10.05
CA LEU A 250 22.43 6.15 10.92
C LEU A 250 21.89 4.88 10.23
N LEU A 251 21.49 4.97 8.95
CA LEU A 251 21.06 3.80 8.19
C LEU A 251 22.16 2.73 8.12
N ALA A 252 23.41 3.11 7.83
CA ALA A 252 24.54 2.19 7.78
C ALA A 252 24.88 1.58 9.16
N GLN A 253 24.66 2.31 10.25
CA GLN A 253 24.78 1.77 11.62
C GLN A 253 23.69 0.72 11.90
N LEU A 254 22.44 1.00 11.51
CA LEU A 254 21.33 0.06 11.66
C LEU A 254 21.51 -1.20 10.78
N GLN A 255 21.97 -1.05 9.54
CA GLN A 255 22.08 -2.15 8.57
C GLN A 255 23.42 -2.91 8.60
N GLY A 256 24.48 -2.34 9.20
CA GLY A 256 25.86 -2.66 8.81
C GLY A 256 26.80 -3.21 9.89
N LEU A 257 27.54 -2.31 10.54
CA LEU A 257 28.98 -2.55 10.72
C LEU A 257 29.45 -2.90 12.15
N ALA A 258 29.93 -4.14 12.29
CA ALA A 258 30.85 -4.65 13.30
C ALA A 258 30.45 -4.55 14.80
N GLY A 259 29.75 -5.57 15.30
CA GLY A 259 29.92 -6.00 16.71
C GLY A 259 28.67 -6.48 17.44
N ALA A 260 27.49 -5.96 17.13
CA ALA A 260 26.25 -6.30 17.85
C ALA A 260 25.02 -6.32 16.93
N ALA A 261 24.33 -7.46 16.88
CA ALA A 261 22.99 -7.69 16.31
C ALA A 261 22.66 -6.93 15.00
N THR A 262 22.93 -7.56 13.85
CA THR A 262 22.51 -7.06 12.53
C THR A 262 20.98 -6.95 12.43
N THR A 263 20.47 -5.85 11.85
CA THR A 263 19.04 -5.78 11.47
C THR A 263 18.73 -6.58 10.21
N SER A 264 19.75 -6.95 9.43
CA SER A 264 19.64 -7.87 8.29
C SER A 264 19.43 -9.31 8.77
N THR A 265 18.54 -10.04 8.08
CA THR A 265 18.25 -11.46 8.34
C THR A 265 18.46 -12.26 7.05
N PRO A 266 19.32 -13.30 7.02
CA PRO A 266 19.55 -14.09 5.81
C PRO A 266 18.29 -14.86 5.37
N LEU A 267 18.21 -15.18 4.08
CA LEU A 267 17.26 -16.18 3.59
C LEU A 267 17.68 -17.58 4.09
N ARG A 268 16.71 -18.46 4.37
CA ARG A 268 16.95 -19.86 4.76
C ARG A 268 17.79 -20.59 3.73
N ASP A 269 17.45 -20.39 2.45
CA ASP A 269 18.09 -20.98 1.29
C ASP A 269 17.72 -20.21 0.01
N ALA A 270 18.33 -20.58 -1.12
CA ALA A 270 18.14 -19.90 -2.40
C ALA A 270 16.72 -20.04 -2.99
N SER A 271 15.93 -21.04 -2.59
CA SER A 271 14.56 -21.23 -3.08
C SER A 271 13.58 -20.16 -2.58
N GLN A 272 13.99 -19.34 -1.60
CA GLN A 272 13.23 -18.19 -1.13
C GLN A 272 13.46 -16.89 -1.91
N ALA A 273 14.57 -16.76 -2.63
CA ALA A 273 14.82 -15.59 -3.46
C ALA A 273 13.66 -15.26 -4.43
N PRO A 274 13.01 -16.24 -5.10
CA PRO A 274 11.86 -15.96 -5.96
C PRO A 274 10.52 -15.76 -5.24
N LEU A 275 10.45 -15.80 -3.90
CA LEU A 275 9.19 -15.70 -3.15
C LEU A 275 8.87 -14.30 -2.63
N PHE A 276 9.85 -13.38 -2.64
CA PHE A 276 9.75 -12.07 -2.01
C PHE A 276 10.60 -10.99 -2.70
N THR A 277 10.09 -9.77 -2.77
CA THR A 277 10.89 -8.58 -3.13
C THR A 277 10.86 -7.50 -2.05
N VAL A 278 9.68 -7.05 -1.65
CA VAL A 278 9.48 -5.91 -0.75
C VAL A 278 8.13 -5.98 -0.04
N ALA A 279 8.12 -5.55 1.22
CA ALA A 279 6.92 -5.33 2.01
C ALA A 279 7.13 -4.19 3.02
N PRO A 280 6.41 -3.06 2.89
CA PRO A 280 6.29 -2.08 3.96
C PRO A 280 5.45 -2.64 5.10
N LEU A 281 6.01 -2.59 6.30
CA LEU A 281 5.29 -2.77 7.55
C LEU A 281 4.82 -1.40 8.02
N ASP A 282 3.50 -1.22 8.15
CA ASP A 282 2.94 -0.08 8.88
C ASP A 282 2.81 -0.45 10.35
N VAL A 283 3.37 0.39 11.22
CA VAL A 283 3.61 0.09 12.63
C VAL A 283 3.01 1.18 13.51
N LEU A 284 2.07 0.82 14.39
CA LEU A 284 1.60 1.72 15.44
C LEU A 284 2.54 1.65 16.64
N VAL A 285 2.65 2.78 17.35
CA VAL A 285 3.50 2.93 18.53
C VAL A 285 2.59 3.22 19.72
N THR A 286 2.36 2.27 20.61
CA THR A 286 1.70 2.56 21.89
C THR A 286 2.76 2.85 22.95
N ARG A 287 2.38 3.42 24.09
CA ARG A 287 3.25 3.52 25.27
C ARG A 287 2.72 2.61 26.38
N ASP A 288 3.61 1.89 27.05
CA ASP A 288 3.23 1.09 28.23
C ASP A 288 3.09 1.95 29.50
N ASP A 289 2.69 1.36 30.62
CA ASP A 289 2.48 2.08 31.88
C ASP A 289 3.77 2.74 32.44
N SER A 290 4.95 2.31 31.96
CA SER A 290 6.25 2.92 32.26
C SER A 290 6.67 4.00 31.24
N GLY A 291 5.82 4.31 30.27
CA GLY A 291 6.05 5.29 29.22
C GLY A 291 6.90 4.79 28.05
N ARG A 292 7.34 3.52 28.05
CA ARG A 292 8.20 2.96 26.99
C ARG A 292 7.38 2.66 25.74
N ASN A 293 7.99 2.81 24.57
CA ASN A 293 7.33 2.50 23.31
C ASN A 293 7.12 0.98 23.16
N GLN A 294 5.95 0.59 22.66
CA GLN A 294 5.64 -0.75 22.18
C GLN A 294 5.15 -0.68 20.74
N PHE A 295 5.73 -1.51 19.89
CA PHE A 295 5.49 -1.52 18.44
C PHE A 295 4.54 -2.65 18.03
N HIS A 296 3.56 -2.30 17.19
CA HIS A 296 2.54 -3.22 16.67
C HIS A 296 2.56 -3.16 15.14
N VAL A 297 2.89 -4.27 14.46
CA VAL A 297 2.80 -4.32 12.98
C VAL A 297 1.33 -4.49 12.61
N ILE A 298 0.69 -3.44 12.10
CA ILE A 298 -0.74 -3.43 11.81
C ILE A 298 -1.11 -3.75 10.36
N GLU A 299 -0.14 -3.70 9.45
CA GLU A 299 -0.34 -4.04 8.03
C GLU A 299 0.99 -4.38 7.36
N ILE A 300 1.02 -5.47 6.60
CA ILE A 300 2.06 -5.77 5.62
C ILE A 300 1.51 -5.30 4.27
N ASN A 301 2.09 -4.27 3.65
CA ASN A 301 1.56 -3.65 2.41
C ASN A 301 2.07 -4.33 1.11
N GLY A 302 3.01 -5.27 1.24
CA GLY A 302 3.60 -6.00 0.12
C GLY A 302 4.18 -5.14 -1.02
N THR A 303 4.14 -5.66 -2.23
CA THR A 303 4.60 -4.96 -3.46
C THR A 303 3.69 -3.81 -3.89
N GLY A 304 2.56 -3.62 -3.20
CA GLY A 304 1.62 -2.51 -3.39
C GLY A 304 2.15 -1.14 -2.90
N ILE A 305 3.35 -1.10 -2.29
CA ILE A 305 4.02 0.10 -1.74
C ILE A 305 3.81 1.39 -2.56
N SER A 306 3.52 2.48 -1.84
CA SER A 306 3.70 3.86 -2.28
C SER A 306 4.71 4.54 -1.35
N GLY A 307 5.72 5.19 -1.89
CA GLY A 307 6.87 5.71 -1.13
C GLY A 307 8.12 4.83 -1.19
N LEU A 308 8.33 4.13 -2.30
CA LEU A 308 9.65 3.63 -2.69
C LEU A 308 10.66 4.78 -2.77
N THR A 309 10.24 5.94 -3.31
CA THR A 309 11.06 7.17 -3.43
C THR A 309 11.28 7.91 -2.11
N ASN A 310 10.83 7.37 -0.97
CA ASN A 310 11.22 7.84 0.36
C ASN A 310 12.57 7.26 0.82
N MET A 311 13.03 6.17 0.19
CA MET A 311 14.25 5.45 0.55
C MET A 311 15.46 6.03 -0.22
N ASN A 312 16.66 5.71 0.23
CA ASN A 312 17.87 6.08 -0.51
C ASN A 312 18.02 5.28 -1.81
N GLU A 313 18.81 5.80 -2.74
CA GLU A 313 19.03 5.21 -4.07
C GLU A 313 19.46 3.74 -4.00
N GLY A 314 20.39 3.39 -3.09
CA GLY A 314 20.87 2.01 -2.93
C GLY A 314 19.79 1.00 -2.54
N ALA A 315 18.91 1.34 -1.58
CA ALA A 315 17.79 0.47 -1.21
C ALA A 315 16.74 0.36 -2.32
N VAL A 316 16.52 1.44 -3.09
CA VAL A 316 15.66 1.40 -4.29
C VAL A 316 16.28 0.48 -5.35
N GLU A 317 17.59 0.57 -5.60
CA GLU A 317 18.28 -0.31 -6.55
C GLU A 317 18.21 -1.79 -6.15
N ASP A 318 18.37 -2.13 -4.87
CA ASP A 318 18.23 -3.52 -4.39
C ASP A 318 16.81 -4.08 -4.62
N VAL A 319 15.77 -3.26 -4.41
CA VAL A 319 14.37 -3.63 -4.73
C VAL A 319 14.18 -3.82 -6.23
N LEU A 320 14.71 -2.92 -7.06
CA LEU A 320 14.60 -3.01 -8.52
C LEU A 320 15.40 -4.19 -9.09
N ARG A 321 16.59 -4.48 -8.54
CA ARG A 321 17.35 -5.69 -8.86
C ARG A 321 16.54 -6.95 -8.54
N SER A 322 15.87 -6.98 -7.39
CA SER A 322 14.98 -8.10 -7.02
C SER A 322 13.80 -8.30 -7.98
N PHE A 323 13.22 -7.22 -8.53
CA PHE A 323 12.22 -7.32 -9.61
C PHE A 323 12.82 -7.80 -10.94
N SER A 324 14.03 -7.36 -11.29
CA SER A 324 14.75 -7.80 -12.49
C SER A 324 15.08 -9.30 -12.44
N GLU A 325 15.61 -9.78 -11.31
CA GLU A 325 15.87 -11.22 -11.08
C GLU A 325 14.60 -12.07 -11.23
N LEU A 326 13.46 -11.60 -10.71
CA LEU A 326 12.17 -12.28 -10.86
C LEU A 326 11.64 -12.25 -12.30
N GLY A 327 11.86 -11.16 -13.04
CA GLY A 327 11.57 -11.10 -14.46
C GLY A 327 12.36 -12.14 -15.25
N ALA A 328 13.66 -12.27 -14.97
CA ALA A 328 14.52 -13.29 -15.57
C ALA A 328 14.11 -14.72 -15.17
N HIS A 329 13.78 -14.95 -13.88
CA HIS A 329 13.31 -16.25 -13.39
C HIS A 329 12.00 -16.69 -14.04
N LEU A 330 11.03 -15.78 -14.20
CA LEU A 330 9.80 -16.04 -14.93
C LEU A 330 10.08 -16.30 -16.42
N ALA A 331 10.93 -15.50 -17.05
CA ALA A 331 11.32 -15.68 -18.45
C ALA A 331 11.96 -17.05 -18.75
N ALA A 332 12.73 -17.59 -17.79
CA ALA A 332 13.37 -18.91 -17.86
C ALA A 332 12.39 -20.09 -17.66
N GLN A 333 11.25 -19.88 -17.00
CA GLN A 333 10.23 -20.91 -16.76
C GLN A 333 9.28 -21.13 -17.95
N LEU A 334 9.21 -20.18 -18.88
CA LEU A 334 8.35 -20.26 -20.06
C LEU A 334 9.01 -21.11 -21.16
N PRO A 335 8.26 -21.88 -21.97
CA PRO A 335 8.83 -22.60 -23.11
C PRO A 335 9.46 -21.65 -24.14
N PRO A 336 10.33 -22.14 -25.06
CA PRO A 336 10.85 -21.35 -26.17
C PRO A 336 9.72 -20.75 -27.00
N GLY A 337 9.81 -19.46 -27.32
CA GLY A 337 8.72 -18.71 -27.98
C GLY A 337 7.47 -18.49 -27.12
N GLY A 338 7.45 -19.00 -25.89
CA GLY A 338 6.30 -18.92 -24.97
C GLY A 338 5.87 -17.51 -24.60
N ASP A 339 4.56 -17.36 -24.53
CA ASP A 339 3.84 -16.14 -24.16
C ASP A 339 3.87 -15.91 -22.65
N CYS A 340 3.89 -14.64 -22.22
CA CYS A 340 3.73 -14.28 -20.82
C CYS A 340 3.17 -12.87 -20.69
N VAL A 341 2.21 -12.67 -19.79
CA VAL A 341 1.70 -11.35 -19.42
C VAL A 341 1.94 -11.12 -17.93
N VAL A 342 2.67 -10.05 -17.61
CA VAL A 342 2.93 -9.58 -16.25
C VAL A 342 2.23 -8.25 -16.03
N LEU A 343 1.49 -8.14 -14.93
CA LEU A 343 0.73 -6.94 -14.59
C LEU A 343 1.42 -6.17 -13.47
N VAL A 344 1.58 -4.86 -13.66
CA VAL A 344 2.02 -3.94 -12.62
C VAL A 344 0.85 -3.08 -12.20
N ALA A 345 0.13 -3.51 -11.16
CA ALA A 345 -1.11 -2.90 -10.74
C ALA A 345 -0.89 -1.77 -9.72
N SER A 346 -1.33 -0.57 -10.09
CA SER A 346 -1.38 0.58 -9.19
C SER A 346 -2.74 0.72 -8.53
N SER A 347 -2.74 0.97 -7.23
CA SER A 347 -3.87 1.51 -6.49
C SER A 347 -4.08 2.97 -6.89
N GLY A 348 -5.27 3.55 -6.70
CA GLY A 348 -5.48 5.01 -6.79
C GLY A 348 -6.77 5.46 -7.51
N THR A 349 -7.45 4.61 -8.28
CA THR A 349 -8.69 4.94 -9.02
C THR A 349 -9.95 4.30 -8.45
N GLU A 350 -9.89 3.78 -7.22
CA GLU A 350 -11.02 3.09 -6.59
C GLU A 350 -12.14 4.04 -6.17
N SER A 351 -11.81 5.30 -5.83
CA SER A 351 -12.77 6.41 -5.71
C SER A 351 -12.72 7.32 -6.96
N TYR A 352 -13.45 8.45 -6.99
CA TYR A 352 -13.36 9.43 -8.10
C TYR A 352 -13.16 10.89 -7.63
N PRO A 353 -12.44 11.71 -8.41
CA PRO A 353 -11.18 11.30 -9.03
C PRO A 353 -10.21 10.95 -7.89
N PRO A 354 -9.50 9.83 -7.99
CA PRO A 354 -8.07 10.02 -8.01
C PRO A 354 -7.38 9.18 -9.10
N VAL A 355 -6.13 9.54 -9.28
CA VAL A 355 -5.09 8.89 -10.05
C VAL A 355 -3.86 8.87 -9.14
N SER A 356 -3.04 7.84 -9.19
CA SER A 356 -1.96 7.69 -8.21
C SER A 356 -0.89 8.75 -8.41
N ARG A 357 -0.70 9.63 -7.42
CA ARG A 357 0.39 10.62 -7.42
C ARG A 357 1.78 9.96 -7.38
N THR A 358 1.90 8.69 -6.95
CA THR A 358 3.17 7.94 -6.99
C THR A 358 3.22 6.85 -8.07
N LEU A 359 2.43 6.98 -9.15
CA LEU A 359 2.47 6.00 -10.25
C LEU A 359 3.86 5.86 -10.90
N HIS A 360 4.66 6.93 -10.89
CA HIS A 360 6.04 6.93 -11.39
C HIS A 360 6.91 5.82 -10.76
N GLU A 361 6.65 5.44 -9.49
CA GLU A 361 7.36 4.35 -8.81
C GLU A 361 7.11 2.98 -9.47
N LYS A 362 5.93 2.79 -10.06
CA LYS A 362 5.57 1.56 -10.79
C LYS A 362 6.15 1.53 -12.21
N VAL A 363 6.56 2.67 -12.76
CA VAL A 363 7.33 2.73 -14.02
C VAL A 363 8.74 2.17 -13.82
N LEU A 364 9.36 2.40 -12.64
CA LEU A 364 10.63 1.77 -12.28
C LEU A 364 10.52 0.24 -12.26
N TYR A 365 9.40 -0.31 -11.78
CA TYR A 365 9.17 -1.76 -11.78
C TYR A 365 9.05 -2.32 -13.20
N ILE A 366 8.34 -1.62 -14.10
CA ILE A 366 8.25 -1.99 -15.52
C ILE A 366 9.66 -2.03 -16.14
N GLU A 367 10.50 -1.03 -15.89
CA GLU A 367 11.89 -1.01 -16.40
C GLU A 367 12.74 -2.14 -15.82
N ALA A 368 12.67 -2.39 -14.50
CA ALA A 368 13.37 -3.49 -13.85
C ALA A 368 12.96 -4.86 -14.43
N LEU A 369 11.66 -5.12 -14.56
CA LEU A 369 11.14 -6.32 -15.20
C LEU A 369 11.63 -6.45 -16.65
N ARG A 370 11.57 -5.36 -17.43
CA ARG A 370 12.02 -5.31 -18.83
C ARG A 370 13.49 -5.72 -18.95
N ARG A 371 14.34 -5.25 -18.04
CA ARG A 371 15.76 -5.64 -17.96
C ARG A 371 15.93 -7.12 -17.65
N GLY A 372 15.21 -7.65 -16.66
CA GLY A 372 15.20 -9.07 -16.33
C GLY A 372 14.82 -9.98 -17.49
N PHE A 373 13.71 -9.66 -18.16
CA PHE A 373 13.25 -10.35 -19.37
C PHE A 373 14.28 -10.27 -20.51
N ALA A 374 14.90 -9.11 -20.74
CA ALA A 374 15.94 -8.94 -21.75
C ALA A 374 17.23 -9.72 -21.42
N ALA A 375 17.66 -9.74 -20.16
CA ALA A 375 18.83 -10.49 -19.69
C ALA A 375 18.65 -12.01 -19.87
N ALA A 376 17.41 -12.51 -19.74
CA ALA A 376 17.04 -13.89 -20.08
C ALA A 376 16.88 -14.15 -21.59
N GLY A 377 17.29 -13.22 -22.47
CA GLY A 377 17.19 -13.35 -23.92
C GLY A 377 15.76 -13.21 -24.49
N ARG A 378 14.81 -12.72 -23.69
CA ARG A 378 13.37 -12.69 -24.01
C ARG A 378 12.80 -11.29 -23.80
N PRO A 379 13.19 -10.29 -24.62
CA PRO A 379 12.76 -8.91 -24.45
C PRO A 379 11.23 -8.79 -24.40
N ALA A 380 10.72 -8.11 -23.38
CA ALA A 380 9.29 -7.91 -23.19
C ALA A 380 8.79 -6.63 -23.87
N ALA A 381 7.63 -6.72 -24.52
CA ALA A 381 6.87 -5.56 -24.94
C ALA A 381 6.27 -4.83 -23.72
N ILE A 382 6.00 -3.53 -23.85
CA ILE A 382 5.41 -2.71 -22.78
C ILE A 382 4.19 -1.98 -23.31
N THR A 383 3.08 -2.09 -22.57
CA THR A 383 1.85 -1.34 -22.83
C THR A 383 1.21 -0.91 -21.51
N ASN A 384 0.05 -0.26 -21.60
CA ASN A 384 -0.69 0.18 -20.43
C ASN A 384 -2.21 0.05 -20.62
N MET A 385 -2.95 -0.03 -19.52
CA MET A 385 -4.41 -0.22 -19.57
C MET A 385 -5.14 0.96 -20.24
N THR A 386 -4.71 2.21 -20.05
CA THR A 386 -5.33 3.36 -20.74
C THR A 386 -5.28 3.24 -22.27
N ARG A 387 -4.21 2.62 -22.81
CA ARG A 387 -4.09 2.29 -24.23
C ARG A 387 -5.00 1.13 -24.62
N LEU A 388 -4.93 0.02 -23.87
CA LEU A 388 -5.67 -1.20 -24.16
C LEU A 388 -7.19 -1.02 -24.06
N GLU A 389 -7.68 -0.16 -23.17
CA GLU A 389 -9.10 0.17 -23.04
C GLU A 389 -9.65 0.95 -24.25
N LYS A 390 -8.83 1.80 -24.86
CA LYS A 390 -9.20 2.58 -26.06
C LYS A 390 -9.00 1.80 -27.35
N ARG A 391 -8.04 0.88 -27.34
CA ARG A 391 -7.53 0.13 -28.50
C ARG A 391 -7.17 -1.30 -28.08
N PRO A 392 -8.14 -2.20 -27.87
CA PRO A 392 -7.86 -3.58 -27.49
C PRO A 392 -6.99 -4.33 -28.50
N GLU A 393 -7.09 -3.97 -29.79
CA GLU A 393 -6.27 -4.48 -30.88
C GLU A 393 -4.78 -4.10 -30.79
N SER A 394 -4.42 -3.15 -29.91
CA SER A 394 -3.03 -2.82 -29.62
C SER A 394 -2.34 -3.78 -28.62
N MET A 395 -3.06 -4.79 -28.13
CA MET A 395 -2.50 -5.90 -27.34
C MET A 395 -1.53 -6.73 -28.20
N PRO A 396 -0.23 -6.80 -27.88
CA PRO A 396 0.70 -7.62 -28.66
C PRO A 396 0.28 -9.10 -28.62
N PRO A 397 0.16 -9.78 -29.78
CA PRO A 397 -0.48 -11.09 -29.86
C PRO A 397 0.35 -12.20 -29.21
N HIS A 398 1.69 -12.08 -29.23
CA HIS A 398 2.64 -13.09 -28.77
C HIS A 398 3.81 -12.48 -28.00
N GLY A 399 4.59 -13.34 -27.35
CA GLY A 399 5.80 -13.00 -26.60
C GLY A 399 5.52 -12.40 -25.21
N PRO A 400 6.59 -12.09 -24.44
CA PRO A 400 6.45 -11.49 -23.12
C PRO A 400 5.91 -10.05 -23.19
N LEU A 401 5.03 -9.71 -22.27
CA LEU A 401 4.34 -8.43 -22.19
C LEU A 401 4.27 -7.95 -20.74
N LEU A 402 4.64 -6.69 -20.53
CA LEU A 402 4.46 -5.97 -19.27
C LEU A 402 3.34 -4.95 -19.44
N VAL A 403 2.36 -4.95 -18.54
CA VAL A 403 1.23 -4.02 -18.57
C VAL A 403 1.19 -3.19 -17.30
N LEU A 404 1.34 -1.86 -17.42
CA LEU A 404 1.04 -0.94 -16.33
C LEU A 404 -0.46 -0.62 -16.34
N GLY A 405 -1.11 -0.61 -15.17
CA GLY A 405 -2.54 -0.29 -15.11
C GLY A 405 -3.03 -0.04 -13.69
N TYR A 406 -4.20 0.57 -13.56
CA TYR A 406 -4.86 0.64 -12.27
C TYR A 406 -5.64 -0.64 -11.96
N MET A 407 -5.71 -1.01 -10.68
CA MET A 407 -6.43 -2.21 -10.21
C MET A 407 -7.86 -2.30 -10.75
N LYS A 408 -8.58 -1.17 -10.82
CA LYS A 408 -9.96 -1.10 -11.31
C LYS A 408 -10.07 -1.36 -12.82
N GLN A 409 -9.09 -0.91 -13.62
CA GLN A 409 -9.04 -1.17 -15.06
C GLN A 409 -8.89 -2.67 -15.30
N PHE A 410 -7.82 -3.29 -14.77
CA PHE A 410 -7.57 -4.73 -14.97
C PHE A 410 -8.79 -5.59 -14.60
N ARG A 411 -9.39 -5.35 -13.43
CA ARG A 411 -10.55 -6.10 -12.95
C ARG A 411 -11.79 -6.00 -13.84
N ALA A 412 -11.95 -4.90 -14.59
CA ALA A 412 -13.05 -4.72 -15.54
C ALA A 412 -12.85 -5.50 -16.86
N HIS A 413 -11.62 -5.91 -17.18
CA HIS A 413 -11.24 -6.59 -18.44
C HIS A 413 -10.72 -8.02 -18.24
N PHE A 414 -10.82 -8.55 -17.02
CA PHE A 414 -10.45 -9.92 -16.71
C PHE A 414 -11.54 -10.93 -17.04
N MET A 415 -11.11 -12.08 -17.53
CA MET A 415 -11.90 -13.31 -17.62
C MET A 415 -11.13 -14.45 -16.95
N ALA A 416 -11.85 -15.41 -16.40
CA ALA A 416 -11.27 -16.70 -16.02
C ALA A 416 -11.72 -17.75 -17.04
N ASP A 417 -10.78 -18.55 -17.55
CA ASP A 417 -11.10 -19.69 -18.40
C ASP A 417 -11.67 -20.83 -17.54
N ALA A 418 -12.99 -21.00 -17.56
CA ALA A 418 -13.70 -21.84 -16.61
C ALA A 418 -13.21 -23.31 -16.50
N PRO A 419 -12.78 -24.00 -17.57
CA PRO A 419 -12.24 -25.36 -17.47
C PRO A 419 -10.83 -25.45 -16.88
N THR A 420 -10.03 -24.39 -16.97
CA THR A 420 -8.59 -24.42 -16.60
C THR A 420 -8.21 -23.49 -15.44
N GLY A 421 -9.12 -22.64 -14.98
CA GLY A 421 -8.86 -21.63 -13.95
C GLY A 421 -7.88 -20.52 -14.39
N ARG A 422 -7.49 -20.45 -15.67
CA ARG A 422 -6.49 -19.47 -16.13
C ARG A 422 -7.07 -18.06 -16.16
N LEU A 423 -6.34 -17.12 -15.57
CA LEU A 423 -6.65 -15.70 -15.65
C LEU A 423 -6.26 -15.15 -17.04
N LEU A 424 -7.20 -14.50 -17.73
CA LEU A 424 -7.01 -13.90 -19.04
C LEU A 424 -7.22 -12.38 -18.97
N LEU A 425 -6.35 -11.63 -19.66
CA LEU A 425 -6.52 -10.21 -19.97
C LEU A 425 -6.59 -10.06 -21.49
N LEU A 426 -7.73 -9.60 -22.01
CA LEU A 426 -7.97 -9.43 -23.45
C LEU A 426 -7.55 -10.67 -24.28
N GLY A 427 -7.92 -11.86 -23.80
CA GLY A 427 -7.63 -13.15 -24.44
C GLY A 427 -6.23 -13.72 -24.21
N ARG A 428 -5.28 -13.00 -23.60
CA ARG A 428 -3.94 -13.51 -23.28
C ARG A 428 -3.81 -13.92 -21.82
N GLN A 429 -3.14 -15.03 -21.56
CA GLN A 429 -2.97 -15.58 -20.21
C GLN A 429 -2.06 -14.68 -19.35
N VAL A 430 -2.57 -14.28 -18.18
CA VAL A 430 -1.84 -13.57 -17.13
C VAL A 430 -1.07 -14.60 -16.31
N HIS A 431 0.23 -14.40 -16.18
CA HIS A 431 1.13 -15.34 -15.50
C HIS A 431 1.56 -14.82 -14.12
N ALA A 432 1.70 -13.50 -13.98
CA ALA A 432 2.06 -12.91 -12.70
C ALA A 432 1.54 -11.48 -12.54
N ALA A 433 1.36 -11.04 -11.30
CA ALA A 433 1.03 -9.67 -10.97
C ALA A 433 1.81 -9.13 -9.76
N ILE A 434 2.12 -7.83 -9.84
CA ILE A 434 2.61 -7.00 -8.75
C ILE A 434 1.41 -6.27 -8.12
N ASN A 435 1.50 -6.01 -6.81
CA ASN A 435 0.49 -5.53 -5.86
C ASN A 435 -0.30 -6.69 -5.23
N ASP A 436 0.12 -7.08 -4.02
CA ASP A 436 -0.37 -8.24 -3.27
C ASP A 436 -1.90 -8.17 -3.05
N ARG A 437 -2.40 -6.98 -2.70
CA ARG A 437 -3.84 -6.68 -2.57
C ARG A 437 -4.61 -6.82 -3.89
N PHE A 438 -3.97 -6.52 -5.02
CA PHE A 438 -4.56 -6.77 -6.34
C PHE A 438 -4.65 -8.25 -6.67
N VAL A 439 -3.63 -9.05 -6.31
CA VAL A 439 -3.69 -10.51 -6.45
C VAL A 439 -4.85 -11.06 -5.62
N LEU A 440 -4.92 -10.73 -4.33
CA LEU A 440 -6.00 -11.18 -3.44
C LEU A 440 -7.39 -10.82 -3.98
N ASN A 441 -7.62 -9.54 -4.31
CA ASN A 441 -8.91 -9.07 -4.82
C ASN A 441 -9.29 -9.73 -6.17
N THR A 442 -8.31 -10.19 -6.95
CA THR A 442 -8.54 -10.92 -8.21
C THR A 442 -8.91 -12.39 -7.95
N VAL A 443 -8.29 -13.06 -6.97
CA VAL A 443 -8.68 -14.40 -6.53
C VAL A 443 -10.13 -14.42 -6.02
N TYR A 444 -10.50 -13.45 -5.18
CA TYR A 444 -11.89 -13.32 -4.70
C TYR A 444 -12.88 -12.94 -5.82
N GLN A 445 -12.48 -12.15 -6.83
CA GLN A 445 -13.36 -11.84 -7.97
C GLN A 445 -13.83 -13.09 -8.73
N PHE A 446 -13.05 -14.16 -8.70
CA PHE A 446 -13.39 -15.45 -9.31
C PHE A 446 -13.65 -16.55 -8.29
N ASN A 447 -14.07 -16.20 -7.07
CA ASN A 447 -14.45 -17.13 -6.00
C ASN A 447 -13.40 -18.23 -5.71
N HIS A 448 -12.10 -17.89 -5.77
CA HIS A 448 -10.97 -18.81 -5.61
C HIS A 448 -10.84 -19.89 -6.71
N CYS A 449 -11.58 -19.80 -7.82
CA CYS A 449 -11.49 -20.73 -8.96
C CYS A 449 -10.31 -20.46 -9.92
N LEU A 450 -9.28 -19.71 -9.49
CA LEU A 450 -8.09 -19.44 -10.30
C LEU A 450 -7.03 -20.51 -10.09
N ASP A 451 -6.36 -20.94 -11.16
CA ASP A 451 -5.18 -21.78 -11.08
C ASP A 451 -3.97 -20.94 -10.62
N LEU A 452 -3.61 -21.09 -9.35
CA LEU A 452 -2.49 -20.39 -8.72
C LEU A 452 -1.11 -21.00 -9.04
N HIS A 453 -1.05 -22.10 -9.78
CA HIS A 453 0.19 -22.52 -10.45
C HIS A 453 0.40 -21.77 -11.77
N ALA A 454 -0.69 -21.43 -12.48
CA ALA A 454 -0.65 -20.68 -13.73
C ALA A 454 -0.62 -19.14 -13.54
N PHE A 455 -1.05 -18.63 -12.38
CA PHE A 455 -1.06 -17.21 -12.03
C PHE A 455 -0.53 -16.96 -10.61
N ARG A 456 0.54 -16.14 -10.45
CA ARG A 456 1.15 -15.87 -9.13
C ARG A 456 1.33 -14.38 -8.78
N GLY A 457 1.38 -14.10 -7.49
CA GLY A 457 1.93 -12.82 -6.98
C GLY A 457 3.45 -12.77 -7.06
N PHE A 458 4.03 -11.57 -7.17
CA PHE A 458 5.48 -11.35 -7.10
C PHE A 458 6.05 -11.54 -5.69
N ASN A 459 5.30 -11.16 -4.66
CA ASN A 459 5.40 -11.83 -3.36
C ASN A 459 4.47 -13.05 -3.45
N ALA A 460 5.01 -14.24 -3.22
CA ALA A 460 4.21 -15.46 -3.26
C ALA A 460 3.22 -15.51 -2.09
N GLY A 461 3.61 -15.04 -0.90
CA GLY A 461 2.75 -14.89 0.28
C GLY A 461 1.82 -13.67 0.23
N PHE A 462 1.25 -13.35 -0.93
CA PHE A 462 0.46 -12.12 -1.15
C PHE A 462 -0.71 -11.97 -0.18
N ALA A 463 -1.28 -13.07 0.34
CA ALA A 463 -2.35 -13.03 1.33
C ALA A 463 -1.94 -12.29 2.61
N ALA A 464 -0.71 -12.47 3.10
CA ALA A 464 -0.19 -11.73 4.25
C ALA A 464 0.04 -10.24 3.91
N GLY A 465 0.45 -9.95 2.67
CA GLY A 465 0.61 -8.58 2.13
C GLY A 465 -0.70 -7.87 1.74
N ALA A 466 -1.87 -8.46 2.05
CA ALA A 466 -3.16 -8.02 1.55
C ALA A 466 -4.31 -8.12 2.58
N ASP A 467 -4.38 -9.21 3.36
CA ASP A 467 -5.39 -9.45 4.39
C ASP A 467 -4.81 -9.18 5.79
N LYS A 468 -5.42 -8.21 6.48
CA LYS A 468 -5.04 -7.80 7.84
C LYS A 468 -5.24 -8.91 8.87
N GLY A 469 -6.24 -9.78 8.69
CA GLY A 469 -6.45 -10.95 9.54
C GLY A 469 -5.28 -11.92 9.44
N VAL A 470 -4.86 -12.26 8.23
CA VAL A 470 -3.70 -13.14 7.98
C VAL A 470 -2.41 -12.52 8.54
N ALA A 471 -2.20 -11.21 8.36
CA ALA A 471 -1.06 -10.52 8.96
C ALA A 471 -1.06 -10.60 10.51
N TYR A 472 -2.21 -10.47 11.16
CA TYR A 472 -2.33 -10.60 12.61
C TYR A 472 -2.21 -12.05 13.10
N GLU A 473 -2.69 -13.04 12.33
CA GLU A 473 -2.48 -14.47 12.61
C GLU A 473 -0.99 -14.78 12.66
N LEU A 474 -0.22 -14.35 11.66
CA LEU A 474 1.23 -14.49 11.60
C LEU A 474 1.95 -13.71 12.70
N TYR A 475 1.52 -12.48 12.98
CA TYR A 475 2.07 -11.66 14.08
C TYR A 475 1.95 -12.39 15.42
N ASN A 476 0.76 -12.90 15.73
CA ASN A 476 0.49 -13.61 16.98
C ASN A 476 1.22 -14.96 17.06
N GLN A 477 1.47 -15.64 15.94
CA GLN A 477 2.29 -16.86 15.93
C GLN A 477 3.77 -16.57 16.22
N PHE A 478 4.29 -15.44 15.73
CA PHE A 478 5.70 -15.07 15.88
C PHE A 478 6.02 -14.39 17.22
N PHE A 479 5.18 -13.43 17.63
CA PHE A 479 5.36 -12.64 18.86
C PHE A 479 4.62 -13.22 20.08
N GLY A 480 3.56 -14.02 19.87
CA GLY A 480 2.80 -14.66 20.94
C GLY A 480 3.59 -15.75 21.64
N SER A 481 3.81 -15.57 22.94
CA SER A 481 4.61 -16.45 23.78
C SER A 481 4.03 -17.87 23.87
N GLY A 482 4.71 -18.84 23.24
CA GLY A 482 4.39 -20.28 23.34
C GLY A 482 5.37 -21.17 22.58
N SER A 483 5.82 -20.71 21.40
CA SER A 483 6.86 -21.39 20.59
C SER A 483 7.63 -20.46 19.65
N GLY A 484 7.08 -19.28 19.30
CA GLY A 484 7.75 -18.26 18.50
C GLY A 484 8.83 -17.47 19.26
N SER A 485 9.67 -16.74 18.51
CA SER A 485 10.76 -15.93 19.06
C SER A 485 10.31 -14.62 19.74
N GLY A 486 9.03 -14.44 20.05
CA GLY A 486 8.47 -13.20 20.63
C GLY A 486 9.21 -12.66 21.85
N GLY A 487 9.70 -13.54 22.73
CA GLY A 487 10.51 -13.15 23.89
C GLY A 487 11.87 -12.51 23.56
N ARG A 488 12.31 -12.54 22.29
CA ARG A 488 13.58 -11.94 21.82
C ARG A 488 13.46 -10.43 21.58
N PHE A 489 12.27 -9.91 21.30
CA PHE A 489 12.07 -8.52 20.86
C PHE A 489 11.18 -7.76 21.84
N GLY A 490 11.73 -7.38 22.99
CA GLY A 490 10.99 -6.73 24.08
C GLY A 490 10.37 -5.37 23.76
N CYS A 491 10.66 -4.78 22.61
CA CYS A 491 10.01 -3.58 22.08
C CYS A 491 8.70 -3.87 21.32
N MET A 492 8.44 -5.13 20.95
CA MET A 492 7.25 -5.53 20.20
C MET A 492 6.13 -5.92 21.17
N ALA A 493 4.89 -5.61 20.83
CA ALA A 493 3.74 -6.12 21.57
C ALA A 493 3.63 -7.65 21.42
N PRO A 494 3.21 -8.39 22.46
CA PRO A 494 3.18 -9.86 22.40
C PRO A 494 2.05 -10.40 21.52
N SER A 495 0.98 -9.62 21.31
CA SER A 495 -0.18 -10.03 20.52
C SER A 495 -1.03 -8.84 20.10
N ILE A 496 -1.72 -8.99 18.97
CA ILE A 496 -2.84 -8.16 18.54
C ILE A 496 -4.12 -8.98 18.74
N HIS A 497 -5.06 -8.49 19.52
CA HIS A 497 -6.36 -9.14 19.68
C HIS A 497 -7.28 -8.81 18.49
N PHE A 498 -7.81 -9.84 17.85
CA PHE A 498 -8.76 -9.71 16.74
C PHE A 498 -9.69 -10.92 16.58
N ARG A 499 -10.70 -10.77 15.72
CA ARG A 499 -11.60 -11.80 15.20
C ARG A 499 -11.89 -11.49 13.72
N ARG A 500 -12.27 -12.50 12.93
CA ARG A 500 -12.70 -12.35 11.53
C ARG A 500 -14.21 -12.58 11.42
N ALA A 501 -14.88 -11.78 10.60
CA ALA A 501 -16.32 -11.82 10.36
C ALA A 501 -16.61 -11.84 8.85
N HIS A 502 -17.31 -12.87 8.38
CA HIS A 502 -17.56 -13.17 6.96
C HIS A 502 -18.93 -12.67 6.48
N THR A 503 -19.79 -12.27 7.41
CA THR A 503 -21.12 -11.71 7.12
C THR A 503 -21.36 -10.42 7.89
N ARG A 504 -22.35 -9.64 7.45
CA ARG A 504 -22.82 -8.44 8.16
C ARG A 504 -23.19 -8.76 9.61
N ASP A 505 -23.92 -9.85 9.82
CA ASP A 505 -24.48 -10.17 11.14
C ASP A 505 -23.41 -10.74 12.08
N GLU A 506 -22.44 -11.51 11.56
CA GLU A 506 -21.20 -11.83 12.30
C GLU A 506 -20.44 -10.56 12.72
N LEU A 507 -20.34 -9.57 11.83
CA LEU A 507 -19.60 -8.33 12.08
C LEU A 507 -20.26 -7.47 13.16
N VAL A 508 -21.58 -7.28 13.09
CA VAL A 508 -22.36 -6.60 14.14
C VAL A 508 -22.27 -7.36 15.47
N CYS A 509 -22.44 -8.69 15.44
CA CYS A 509 -22.36 -9.53 16.64
C CYS A 509 -20.97 -9.50 17.28
N ALA A 510 -19.91 -9.59 16.49
CA ALA A 510 -18.52 -9.56 16.96
C ALA A 510 -18.17 -8.23 17.63
N VAL A 511 -18.57 -7.09 17.04
CA VAL A 511 -18.37 -5.76 17.66
C VAL A 511 -19.16 -5.65 18.97
N GLN A 512 -20.41 -6.10 19.00
CA GLN A 512 -21.24 -6.04 20.21
C GLN A 512 -20.72 -6.93 21.35
N GLN A 513 -20.29 -8.16 21.05
CA GLN A 513 -19.61 -9.02 22.02
C GLN A 513 -18.30 -8.41 22.53
N TRP A 514 -17.56 -7.72 21.66
CA TRP A 514 -16.34 -7.01 22.03
C TRP A 514 -16.63 -5.93 23.07
N LEU A 515 -17.51 -4.98 22.73
CA LEU A 515 -17.87 -3.83 23.58
C LEU A 515 -18.57 -4.24 24.88
N ALA A 516 -19.24 -5.39 24.90
CA ALA A 516 -19.86 -5.95 26.11
C ALA A 516 -18.85 -6.63 27.06
N THR A 517 -17.62 -6.90 26.62
CA THR A 517 -16.58 -7.53 27.45
C THR A 517 -16.01 -6.50 28.44
N PRO A 518 -16.14 -6.70 29.77
CA PRO A 518 -15.65 -5.74 30.76
C PRO A 518 -14.14 -5.49 30.63
N GLY A 519 -13.73 -4.23 30.60
CA GLY A 519 -12.33 -3.84 30.43
C GLY A 519 -11.78 -3.98 29.00
N SER A 520 -12.62 -4.30 28.01
CA SER A 520 -12.20 -4.30 26.61
C SER A 520 -11.74 -2.91 26.15
N ARG A 521 -10.66 -2.88 25.36
CA ARG A 521 -10.29 -1.69 24.57
C ARG A 521 -11.39 -1.40 23.53
N PRO A 522 -11.55 -0.14 23.08
CA PRO A 522 -12.43 0.20 21.96
C PRO A 522 -12.19 -0.70 20.75
N ALA A 523 -13.21 -0.93 19.92
CA ALA A 523 -13.10 -1.81 18.76
C ALA A 523 -12.86 -1.02 17.46
N VAL A 524 -12.12 -1.63 16.54
CA VAL A 524 -11.94 -1.15 15.16
C VAL A 524 -12.30 -2.28 14.20
N ILE A 525 -13.15 -1.98 13.21
CA ILE A 525 -13.38 -2.89 12.08
C ILE A 525 -12.53 -2.44 10.90
N LYS A 526 -11.90 -3.40 10.21
CA LYS A 526 -11.08 -3.17 9.01
C LYS A 526 -11.47 -4.23 7.96
N PRO A 527 -11.87 -3.86 6.73
CA PRO A 527 -12.08 -4.83 5.65
C PRO A 527 -10.75 -5.47 5.23
N GLN A 528 -10.80 -6.64 4.56
CA GLN A 528 -9.58 -7.34 4.14
C GLN A 528 -8.66 -6.46 3.27
N GLY A 529 -9.16 -6.00 2.11
CA GLY A 529 -8.34 -5.65 0.94
C GLY A 529 -8.71 -4.32 0.29
N THR A 530 -9.02 -3.29 1.09
CA THR A 530 -9.33 -1.92 0.62
C THR A 530 -8.13 -0.98 0.70
N GLY A 531 -8.35 0.31 0.40
CA GLY A 531 -7.38 1.39 0.59
C GLY A 531 -8.06 2.68 1.04
N CYS A 532 -7.29 3.77 1.16
CA CYS A 532 -7.78 5.11 1.51
C CYS A 532 -8.54 5.21 2.85
N GLY A 533 -8.47 4.19 3.71
CA GLY A 533 -9.27 4.07 4.94
C GLY A 533 -10.74 3.66 4.71
N HIS A 534 -11.13 3.33 3.48
CA HIS A 534 -12.50 2.94 3.15
C HIS A 534 -12.91 1.66 3.88
N GLY A 535 -14.06 1.71 4.56
CA GLY A 535 -14.60 0.61 5.37
C GLY A 535 -14.05 0.53 6.80
N ILE A 536 -13.12 1.40 7.20
CA ILE A 536 -12.64 1.44 8.60
C ILE A 536 -13.62 2.24 9.46
N GLU A 537 -14.11 1.64 10.55
CA GLU A 537 -14.94 2.30 11.58
C GLU A 537 -14.40 2.02 12.98
N PHE A 538 -14.62 2.98 13.88
CA PHE A 538 -14.18 2.94 15.27
C PHE A 538 -15.37 2.97 16.23
N PHE A 539 -15.27 2.23 17.33
CA PHE A 539 -16.33 2.01 18.31
C PHE A 539 -15.79 2.26 19.72
N PHE A 540 -15.96 3.50 20.20
CA PHE A 540 -15.49 3.96 21.50
C PHE A 540 -16.62 3.85 22.55
N GLY A 541 -16.53 2.81 23.38
CA GLY A 541 -17.48 2.56 24.48
C GLY A 541 -18.75 1.81 24.06
N PRO A 542 -19.68 1.57 25.00
CA PRO A 542 -20.94 0.89 24.74
C PRO A 542 -21.76 1.62 23.68
N SER A 543 -22.36 0.87 22.76
CA SER A 543 -23.33 1.39 21.79
C SER A 543 -24.46 0.40 21.62
N SER A 544 -25.64 0.89 21.23
CA SER A 544 -26.77 0.03 20.94
C SER A 544 -26.51 -0.85 19.71
N TRP A 545 -27.28 -1.94 19.61
CA TRP A 545 -27.24 -2.86 18.47
C TRP A 545 -27.52 -2.12 17.14
N GLU A 546 -28.44 -1.16 17.16
CA GLU A 546 -28.83 -0.32 16.02
C GLU A 546 -27.72 0.66 15.61
N GLU A 547 -27.07 1.35 16.56
CA GLU A 547 -25.94 2.24 16.27
C GLU A 547 -24.74 1.48 15.71
N THR A 548 -24.45 0.29 16.26
CA THR A 548 -23.40 -0.59 15.72
C THR A 548 -23.74 -1.05 14.31
N ALA A 549 -24.97 -1.54 14.09
CA ALA A 549 -25.45 -1.93 12.76
C ALA A 549 -25.34 -0.77 11.76
N GLY A 550 -25.75 0.45 12.14
CA GLY A 550 -25.63 1.64 11.30
C GLY A 550 -24.18 2.04 10.98
N LYS A 551 -23.23 1.90 11.92
CA LYS A 551 -21.79 2.07 11.64
C LYS A 551 -21.28 0.98 10.67
N VAL A 552 -21.63 -0.28 10.91
CA VAL A 552 -21.26 -1.43 10.05
C VAL A 552 -21.83 -1.28 8.63
N ASP A 553 -23.09 -0.86 8.48
CA ASP A 553 -23.72 -0.69 7.17
C ASP A 553 -23.07 0.41 6.34
N ARG A 554 -22.63 1.51 6.97
CA ARG A 554 -21.82 2.56 6.30
C ARG A 554 -20.47 2.00 5.84
N ALA A 555 -19.81 1.19 6.65
CA ALA A 555 -18.56 0.53 6.28
C ALA A 555 -18.75 -0.40 5.07
N LEU A 556 -19.73 -1.31 5.13
CA LEU A 556 -20.05 -2.25 4.05
C LEU A 556 -20.43 -1.53 2.76
N HIS A 557 -21.25 -0.47 2.83
CA HIS A 557 -21.63 0.34 1.68
C HIS A 557 -20.43 1.04 1.04
N ALA A 558 -19.57 1.67 1.85
CA ALA A 558 -18.34 2.32 1.36
C ALA A 558 -17.40 1.33 0.65
N VAL A 559 -17.30 0.08 1.12
CA VAL A 559 -16.51 -0.94 0.43
C VAL A 559 -17.19 -1.43 -0.84
N ALA A 560 -18.50 -1.70 -0.80
CA ALA A 560 -19.27 -2.16 -1.96
C ALA A 560 -19.14 -1.18 -3.15
N ALA A 561 -19.30 0.12 -2.90
CA ALA A 561 -19.22 1.18 -3.92
C ALA A 561 -17.85 1.32 -4.59
N ASN A 562 -16.75 1.01 -3.90
CA ASN A 562 -15.38 1.29 -4.38
C ASN A 562 -14.60 0.02 -4.79
N TYR A 563 -14.89 -1.15 -4.21
CA TYR A 563 -14.06 -2.36 -4.36
C TYR A 563 -14.82 -3.63 -4.78
N ASN A 564 -16.16 -3.64 -4.76
CA ASN A 564 -17.00 -4.84 -4.63
C ASN A 564 -16.76 -5.53 -3.26
N LEU A 565 -17.85 -5.75 -2.52
CA LEU A 565 -17.82 -6.25 -1.14
C LEU A 565 -17.19 -7.65 -1.02
N GLN A 566 -17.46 -8.54 -1.98
CA GLN A 566 -16.89 -9.90 -1.99
C GLN A 566 -15.40 -9.91 -2.35
N CYS A 567 -14.91 -8.87 -3.03
CA CYS A 567 -13.52 -8.83 -3.49
C CYS A 567 -12.59 -8.13 -2.49
N GLY A 568 -12.96 -6.94 -2.01
CA GLY A 568 -12.11 -6.16 -1.11
C GLY A 568 -12.60 -6.07 0.34
N GLY A 569 -13.82 -6.54 0.63
CA GLY A 569 -14.49 -6.30 1.91
C GLY A 569 -14.41 -7.44 2.90
N LEU A 570 -15.10 -8.54 2.59
CA LEU A 570 -15.26 -9.67 3.50
C LEU A 570 -14.15 -10.72 3.30
N PRO A 571 -13.63 -11.35 4.38
CA PRO A 571 -13.94 -11.06 5.78
C PRO A 571 -13.45 -9.69 6.28
N PHE A 572 -14.21 -9.09 7.17
CA PHE A 572 -13.74 -7.97 7.99
C PHE A 572 -12.97 -8.51 9.20
N THR A 573 -11.92 -7.80 9.58
CA THR A 573 -11.20 -7.98 10.85
C THR A 573 -11.79 -7.03 11.90
N VAL A 574 -12.28 -7.57 13.00
CA VAL A 574 -12.65 -6.82 14.23
C VAL A 574 -11.47 -6.93 15.18
N CYS A 575 -10.86 -5.80 15.56
CA CYS A 575 -9.64 -5.79 16.37
C CYS A 575 -9.67 -4.69 17.42
N GLU A 576 -8.73 -4.76 18.37
CA GLU A 576 -8.55 -3.70 19.35
C GLU A 576 -8.14 -2.36 18.70
N TYR A 577 -8.65 -1.27 19.25
CA TYR A 577 -8.11 0.06 19.03
C TYR A 577 -6.79 0.20 19.81
N LEU A 578 -5.70 0.23 19.05
CA LEU A 578 -4.38 0.56 19.56
C LEU A 578 -4.26 2.09 19.58
N ASP A 579 -4.24 2.66 20.79
CA ASP A 579 -4.12 4.11 20.96
C ASP A 579 -2.69 4.58 20.66
N THR A 580 -2.40 4.80 19.37
CA THR A 580 -1.05 5.17 18.94
C THR A 580 -0.61 6.52 19.50
N ALA A 581 0.68 6.64 19.76
CA ALA A 581 1.32 7.77 20.39
C ALA A 581 1.10 9.06 19.61
N THR A 582 1.07 10.16 20.36
CA THR A 582 1.08 11.53 19.83
C THR A 582 2.48 12.13 19.94
N VAL A 583 2.77 13.06 19.02
CA VAL A 583 3.94 13.95 19.11
C VAL A 583 3.78 14.84 20.34
N HIS A 584 4.76 14.79 21.25
CA HIS A 584 4.66 15.50 22.52
C HIS A 584 4.82 17.03 22.32
N PRO A 585 4.00 17.90 22.93
CA PRO A 585 4.08 19.34 22.72
C PRO A 585 5.45 19.96 23.03
N ALA A 586 6.15 19.48 24.06
CA ALA A 586 7.50 19.96 24.38
C ALA A 586 8.54 19.56 23.32
N ALA A 587 8.40 18.37 22.71
CA ALA A 587 9.31 17.92 21.64
C ALA A 587 9.06 18.73 20.35
N ALA A 588 7.78 18.99 20.02
CA ALA A 588 7.40 19.87 18.92
C ALA A 588 7.88 21.33 19.13
N ALA A 589 7.86 21.83 20.37
CA ALA A 589 8.42 23.15 20.69
C ALA A 589 9.96 23.20 20.56
N GLY A 590 10.66 22.09 20.84
CA GLY A 590 12.10 21.95 20.63
C GLY A 590 12.51 21.84 19.14
N ALA A 591 11.57 21.49 18.25
CA ALA A 591 11.80 21.36 16.81
C ALA A 591 10.91 22.36 16.02
N PRO A 592 11.32 23.65 15.86
CA PRO A 592 10.49 24.68 15.25
C PRO A 592 9.92 24.34 13.86
N ALA A 593 10.66 23.57 13.05
CA ALA A 593 10.21 23.08 11.74
C ALA A 593 9.00 22.12 11.80
N HIS A 594 8.70 21.57 12.97
CA HIS A 594 7.66 20.58 13.22
C HIS A 594 6.74 20.97 14.39
N ALA A 595 6.77 22.24 14.84
CA ALA A 595 5.93 22.75 15.92
C ALA A 595 4.42 22.53 15.66
N ASN A 596 4.01 22.57 14.39
CA ASN A 596 2.63 22.31 13.95
C ASN A 596 2.20 20.84 14.04
N LYS A 597 3.05 19.91 14.50
CA LYS A 597 2.71 18.49 14.68
C LYS A 597 2.33 18.12 16.12
N ALA A 598 2.42 19.05 17.07
CA ALA A 598 2.09 18.81 18.48
C ALA A 598 0.69 18.20 18.67
N GLY A 599 0.60 17.07 19.37
CA GLY A 599 -0.66 16.36 19.61
C GLY A 599 -1.19 15.52 18.44
N HIS A 600 -0.54 15.53 17.27
CA HIS A 600 -0.91 14.63 16.17
C HIS A 600 -0.47 13.19 16.48
N LYS A 601 -1.34 12.23 16.19
CA LYS A 601 -0.99 10.80 16.21
C LYS A 601 -0.05 10.48 15.05
N PHE A 602 0.75 9.43 15.21
CA PHE A 602 1.64 8.95 14.15
C PHE A 602 1.69 7.42 14.05
N GLU A 603 2.13 6.94 12.90
CA GLU A 603 2.53 5.55 12.64
C GLU A 603 3.85 5.53 11.87
N LEU A 604 4.64 4.48 12.04
CA LEU A 604 5.92 4.31 11.36
C LEU A 604 5.75 3.40 10.14
N ARG A 605 6.62 3.56 9.15
CA ARG A 605 6.76 2.61 8.03
C ARG A 605 8.18 2.07 7.96
N ILE A 606 8.31 0.77 8.20
CA ILE A 606 9.57 0.04 8.02
C ILE A 606 9.46 -0.77 6.73
N VAL A 607 10.27 -0.45 5.72
CA VAL A 607 10.27 -1.20 4.46
C VAL A 607 11.25 -2.36 4.59
N VAL A 608 10.73 -3.60 4.63
CA VAL A 608 11.56 -4.80 4.52
C VAL A 608 11.70 -5.16 3.04
N TYR A 609 12.93 -5.40 2.58
CA TYR A 609 13.23 -5.70 1.19
C TYR A 609 14.32 -6.77 1.05
N ARG A 610 14.32 -7.47 -0.08
CA ARG A 610 15.37 -8.43 -0.43
C ARG A 610 16.57 -7.70 -1.02
N SER A 611 17.77 -8.03 -0.52
CA SER A 611 19.06 -7.64 -1.08
C SER A 611 19.87 -8.91 -1.31
N GLY A 612 19.79 -9.47 -2.52
CA GLY A 612 20.42 -10.75 -2.85
C GLY A 612 19.88 -11.90 -1.99
N GLY A 613 20.75 -12.47 -1.15
CA GLY A 613 20.47 -13.60 -0.27
C GLY A 613 19.98 -13.24 1.15
N GLU A 614 19.67 -11.97 1.42
CA GLU A 614 19.21 -11.51 2.74
C GLU A 614 18.03 -10.54 2.65
N LEU A 615 17.33 -10.39 3.78
CA LEU A 615 16.32 -9.37 4.03
C LEU A 615 16.93 -8.22 4.81
N ARG A 616 16.71 -6.99 4.35
CA ARG A 616 17.11 -5.74 5.02
C ARG A 616 15.88 -4.92 5.39
N ALA A 617 15.99 -4.09 6.43
CA ALA A 617 14.97 -3.12 6.80
C ALA A 617 15.46 -1.69 6.48
N PHE A 618 14.55 -0.85 5.97
CA PHE A 618 14.74 0.59 5.82
C PHE A 618 13.67 1.32 6.65
N PRO A 619 14.03 2.03 7.73
CA PRO A 619 13.09 2.88 8.46
C PRO A 619 12.76 4.10 7.60
N SER A 620 11.63 4.06 6.90
CA SER A 620 11.34 4.98 5.79
C SER A 620 10.77 6.30 6.26
N ILE A 621 9.61 6.27 6.90
CA ILE A 621 8.85 7.48 7.26
C ILE A 621 8.08 7.27 8.55
N ALA A 622 7.87 8.34 9.30
CA ALA A 622 6.71 8.48 10.15
C ALA A 622 5.62 9.21 9.37
N LYS A 623 4.41 8.65 9.37
CA LYS A 623 3.20 9.28 8.83
C LYS A 623 2.48 9.94 9.99
N VAL A 624 2.14 11.22 9.84
CA VAL A 624 1.49 12.01 10.88
C VAL A 624 0.03 12.25 10.50
N ALA A 625 -0.88 12.15 11.47
CA ALA A 625 -2.30 12.39 11.29
C ALA A 625 -2.57 13.81 10.74
N ARG A 626 -3.69 14.01 10.05
CA ARG A 626 -4.02 15.33 9.50
C ARG A 626 -4.33 16.35 10.58
N GLU A 627 -5.11 15.95 11.58
CA GLU A 627 -5.54 16.79 12.69
C GLU A 627 -4.95 16.27 14.00
N ALA A 628 -4.69 17.17 14.95
CA ALA A 628 -4.31 16.78 16.30
C ALA A 628 -5.39 15.90 16.93
N PHE A 629 -5.00 15.00 17.83
CA PHE A 629 -5.98 14.18 18.55
C PHE A 629 -6.75 15.02 19.58
N ASP A 630 -8.07 14.95 19.50
CA ASP A 630 -9.00 15.63 20.40
C ASP A 630 -9.72 14.58 21.28
N PRO A 631 -9.39 14.49 22.58
CA PRO A 631 -10.05 13.57 23.50
C PRO A 631 -11.57 13.81 23.66
N SER A 632 -12.07 14.99 23.32
CA SER A 632 -13.52 15.30 23.34
C SER A 632 -14.25 14.81 22.08
N ASN A 633 -13.52 14.52 21.01
CA ASN A 633 -14.02 13.96 19.75
C ASN A 633 -13.18 12.74 19.32
N PRO A 634 -13.16 11.65 20.12
CA PRO A 634 -12.20 10.58 19.98
C PRO A 634 -12.40 9.72 18.73
N ASP A 635 -13.55 9.79 18.04
CA ASP A 635 -13.83 9.04 16.80
C ASP A 635 -13.61 9.85 15.50
N ASN A 636 -13.03 11.05 15.60
CA ASN A 636 -12.59 11.84 14.44
C ASN A 636 -11.51 11.11 13.62
N LYS A 637 -11.93 10.41 12.56
CA LYS A 637 -11.03 9.63 11.68
C LYS A 637 -9.82 10.39 11.14
N LYS A 638 -9.88 11.72 11.06
CA LYS A 638 -8.80 12.57 10.55
C LYS A 638 -7.60 12.68 11.50
N SER A 639 -7.82 12.46 12.80
CA SER A 639 -6.76 12.35 13.81
C SER A 639 -6.35 10.90 14.08
N LEU A 640 -7.18 9.91 13.69
CA LEU A 640 -6.94 8.48 13.92
C LEU A 640 -6.29 7.73 12.74
N ILE A 641 -6.57 8.12 11.49
CA ILE A 641 -6.11 7.40 10.29
C ILE A 641 -5.00 8.21 9.60
N ASN A 642 -3.76 7.71 9.61
CA ASN A 642 -2.60 8.37 9.01
C ASN A 642 -2.50 8.11 7.47
N ASN A 643 -3.63 8.20 6.76
CA ASN A 643 -3.64 7.95 5.32
C ASN A 643 -3.20 9.20 4.54
N ILE A 644 -1.95 9.19 4.09
CA ILE A 644 -1.30 10.28 3.34
C ILE A 644 -2.08 10.65 2.08
N THR A 645 -2.53 9.66 1.30
CA THR A 645 -3.26 9.90 0.04
C THR A 645 -4.60 10.58 0.28
N THR A 646 -5.36 10.14 1.28
CA THR A 646 -6.63 10.78 1.67
C THR A 646 -6.39 12.17 2.25
N SER A 647 -5.38 12.33 3.12
CA SER A 647 -5.05 13.63 3.74
C SER A 647 -4.64 14.67 2.70
N ALA A 648 -3.72 14.34 1.80
CA ALA A 648 -3.27 15.20 0.70
C ALA A 648 -4.39 15.53 -0.31
N LYS A 649 -5.37 14.64 -0.48
CA LYS A 649 -6.56 14.90 -1.30
C LYS A 649 -7.49 15.91 -0.61
N GLU A 650 -7.80 15.70 0.66
CA GLU A 650 -8.78 16.50 1.40
C GLU A 650 -8.28 17.88 1.82
N THR A 651 -6.96 18.07 1.98
CA THR A 651 -6.36 19.40 2.25
C THR A 651 -5.86 20.12 1.01
N ALA A 652 -5.85 19.46 -0.14
CA ALA A 652 -5.14 19.87 -1.35
C ALA A 652 -3.62 20.11 -1.17
N GLN A 653 -3.02 19.64 -0.08
CA GLN A 653 -1.57 19.76 0.18
C GLN A 653 -0.76 18.65 -0.53
N CYS A 654 0.57 18.79 -0.48
CA CYS A 654 1.48 17.69 -0.80
C CYS A 654 1.37 16.59 0.26
N GLY A 655 1.55 15.32 -0.11
CA GLY A 655 1.57 14.23 0.87
C GLY A 655 2.81 14.28 1.77
N GLN A 656 3.91 14.89 1.29
CA GLN A 656 5.08 15.23 2.09
C GLN A 656 4.74 15.98 3.39
N GLU A 657 3.71 16.83 3.41
CA GLU A 657 3.30 17.58 4.62
C GLU A 657 2.90 16.68 5.79
N PHE A 658 2.56 15.42 5.50
CA PHE A 658 2.15 14.40 6.47
C PHE A 658 3.23 13.34 6.70
N LEU A 659 4.45 13.57 6.20
CA LEU A 659 5.58 12.64 6.23
C LEU A 659 6.79 13.27 6.92
N LEU A 660 7.43 12.51 7.81
CA LEU A 660 8.73 12.83 8.39
C LEU A 660 9.73 11.70 8.02
N PRO A 661 10.97 12.02 7.61
CA PRO A 661 11.99 11.02 7.31
C PRO A 661 12.37 10.27 8.60
N LEU A 662 12.16 8.95 8.66
CA LEU A 662 12.30 8.22 9.93
C LEU A 662 13.76 7.93 10.29
N CYS A 663 14.64 7.78 9.31
CA CYS A 663 16.07 7.61 9.55
C CYS A 663 16.74 8.98 9.79
N ARG A 664 16.25 9.79 10.73
CA ARG A 664 16.79 11.12 11.05
C ARG A 664 16.77 11.36 12.57
N PRO A 665 17.89 11.77 13.20
CA PRO A 665 17.95 12.02 14.64
C PRO A 665 16.85 12.94 15.17
N ASP A 666 16.64 14.12 14.56
CA ASP A 666 15.63 15.09 15.01
C ASP A 666 14.20 14.52 14.95
N THR A 667 13.90 13.67 13.94
CA THR A 667 12.60 13.00 13.83
C THR A 667 12.44 11.96 14.92
N LEU A 668 13.50 11.21 15.25
CA LEU A 668 13.47 10.23 16.33
C LEU A 668 13.28 10.89 17.70
N GLU A 669 13.96 12.01 17.96
CA GLU A 669 13.75 12.83 19.16
C GLU A 669 12.31 13.38 19.24
N LEU A 670 11.80 13.95 18.15
CA LEU A 670 10.42 14.48 18.07
C LEU A 670 9.34 13.43 18.40
N LEU A 671 9.55 12.18 17.97
CA LEU A 671 8.64 11.06 18.19
C LEU A 671 8.85 10.38 19.55
N GLY A 672 9.96 10.67 20.24
CA GLY A 672 10.36 10.02 21.48
C GLY A 672 10.80 8.57 21.28
N ILE A 673 11.51 8.28 20.17
CA ILE A 673 12.01 6.95 19.81
C ILE A 673 13.54 7.00 19.83
N SER A 674 14.18 6.09 20.57
CA SER A 674 15.64 5.98 20.56
C SER A 674 16.16 5.23 19.32
N PRO A 675 17.40 5.49 18.86
CA PRO A 675 18.04 4.68 17.82
C PRO A 675 18.13 3.17 18.17
N ALA A 676 18.20 2.84 19.46
CA ALA A 676 18.21 1.46 19.95
C ALA A 676 16.85 0.77 19.77
N GLU A 677 15.74 1.45 20.08
CA GLU A 677 14.38 0.96 19.79
C GLU A 677 14.15 0.80 18.28
N LEU A 678 14.61 1.76 17.47
CA LEU A 678 14.52 1.67 16.01
C LEU A 678 15.30 0.46 15.47
N SER A 679 16.50 0.21 15.99
CA SER A 679 17.30 -0.98 15.64
C SER A 679 16.59 -2.28 15.99
N GLN A 680 16.05 -2.39 17.21
CA GLN A 680 15.26 -3.58 17.61
C GLN A 680 14.02 -3.77 16.74
N LEU A 681 13.31 -2.69 16.40
CA LEU A 681 12.16 -2.73 15.49
C LEU A 681 12.57 -3.20 14.08
N CYS A 682 13.67 -2.70 13.53
CA CYS A 682 14.19 -3.13 12.23
C CYS A 682 14.60 -4.62 12.23
N ALA A 683 15.28 -5.09 13.28
CA ALA A 683 15.63 -6.50 13.43
C ALA A 683 14.39 -7.40 13.62
N ALA A 684 13.41 -6.97 14.41
CA ALA A 684 12.13 -7.67 14.55
C ALA A 684 11.37 -7.73 13.22
N SER A 685 11.42 -6.67 12.42
CA SER A 685 10.77 -6.57 11.12
C SER A 685 11.33 -7.56 10.09
N THR A 686 12.65 -7.68 9.96
CA THR A 686 13.25 -8.65 9.03
C THR A 686 13.05 -10.09 9.53
N ALA A 687 13.14 -10.33 10.84
CA ALA A 687 12.88 -11.64 11.44
C ALA A 687 11.42 -12.09 11.29
N PHE A 688 10.46 -11.16 11.37
CA PHE A 688 9.03 -11.45 11.15
C PHE A 688 8.70 -11.77 9.68
N ILE A 689 9.30 -11.05 8.73
CA ILE A 689 9.17 -11.39 7.31
C ILE A 689 9.87 -12.72 6.98
N ARG A 690 11.07 -12.97 7.53
CA ARG A 690 11.77 -14.27 7.50
C ARG A 690 10.84 -15.41 7.92
N PHE A 691 10.20 -15.29 9.09
CA PHE A 691 9.21 -16.25 9.57
C PHE A 691 8.02 -16.40 8.61
N THR A 692 7.48 -15.30 8.08
CA THR A 692 6.40 -15.34 7.09
C THR A 692 6.79 -16.14 5.84
N LEU A 693 8.05 -16.03 5.39
CA LEU A 693 8.56 -16.81 4.26
C LEU A 693 8.84 -18.28 4.61
N ASP A 694 9.26 -18.59 5.84
CA ASP A 694 9.32 -19.98 6.34
C ASP A 694 7.94 -20.62 6.32
N THR A 695 6.94 -20.00 6.96
CA THR A 695 5.56 -20.50 7.00
C THR A 695 4.96 -20.65 5.59
N LEU A 696 5.30 -19.75 4.66
CA LEU A 696 4.88 -19.83 3.27
C LEU A 696 5.42 -21.06 2.53
N GLN A 697 6.68 -21.43 2.76
CA GLN A 697 7.28 -22.61 2.14
C GLN A 697 6.80 -23.90 2.81
N ASP A 698 6.70 -23.89 4.13
CA ASP A 698 6.44 -25.09 4.93
C ASP A 698 4.93 -25.41 5.00
N ASN A 699 4.07 -24.39 4.84
CA ASN A 699 2.62 -24.50 4.80
C ASN A 699 1.97 -23.46 3.85
N PRO A 700 2.14 -23.59 2.52
CA PRO A 700 1.54 -22.68 1.54
C PRO A 700 0.00 -22.61 1.62
N ALA A 701 -0.66 -23.67 2.10
CA ALA A 701 -2.11 -23.70 2.29
C ALA A 701 -2.61 -22.66 3.30
N ALA A 702 -1.80 -22.25 4.28
CA ALA A 702 -2.12 -21.16 5.20
C ALA A 702 -2.32 -19.79 4.50
N PHE A 703 -1.80 -19.64 3.28
CA PHE A 703 -1.92 -18.44 2.45
C PHE A 703 -2.97 -18.60 1.34
N GLY A 704 -3.75 -19.68 1.36
CA GLY A 704 -4.71 -20.02 0.30
C GLY A 704 -4.04 -20.49 -1.00
N LEU A 705 -2.77 -20.89 -0.95
CA LEU A 705 -2.02 -21.42 -2.10
C LEU A 705 -2.16 -22.95 -2.17
N PRO A 706 -2.03 -23.56 -3.37
CA PRO A 706 -1.94 -25.00 -3.49
C PRO A 706 -0.76 -25.54 -2.68
N GLY A 707 -0.95 -26.73 -2.08
CA GLY A 707 0.11 -27.44 -1.37
C GLY A 707 1.30 -27.73 -2.29
N ALA A 708 2.50 -27.83 -1.71
CA ALA A 708 3.61 -28.45 -2.43
C ALA A 708 3.18 -29.86 -2.84
N ALA A 709 3.19 -30.15 -4.15
CA ALA A 709 2.89 -31.50 -4.62
C ALA A 709 3.87 -32.47 -3.96
N PRO A 710 3.42 -33.58 -3.35
CA PRO A 710 4.33 -34.54 -2.74
C PRO A 710 5.31 -35.02 -3.82
N ALA A 711 6.62 -35.05 -3.48
CA ALA A 711 7.67 -35.36 -4.46
C ALA A 711 7.44 -36.70 -5.19
N ASP A 712 6.81 -37.65 -4.49
CA ASP A 712 6.41 -38.95 -5.01
C ASP A 712 5.36 -38.88 -6.13
N ALA A 713 4.52 -37.84 -6.20
CA ALA A 713 3.56 -37.67 -7.29
C ALA A 713 4.24 -37.25 -8.60
N ALA A 714 5.34 -36.50 -8.54
CA ALA A 714 6.15 -36.19 -9.70
C ALA A 714 6.89 -37.44 -10.22
N GLN A 715 7.40 -38.29 -9.31
CA GLN A 715 7.99 -39.58 -9.68
C GLN A 715 6.95 -40.58 -10.19
N ALA A 716 5.76 -40.66 -9.59
CA ALA A 716 4.68 -41.53 -10.05
C ALA A 716 4.14 -41.12 -11.43
N SER A 717 4.04 -39.81 -11.71
CA SER A 717 3.68 -39.30 -13.05
C SER A 717 4.77 -39.61 -14.08
N ALA A 718 6.05 -39.49 -13.72
CA ALA A 718 7.17 -39.90 -14.58
C ALA A 718 7.23 -41.42 -14.80
N MET A 719 6.86 -42.24 -13.81
CA MET A 719 6.77 -43.71 -13.92
C MET A 719 5.47 -44.21 -14.60
N MET A 720 4.47 -43.36 -14.81
CA MET A 720 3.31 -43.65 -15.66
C MET A 720 3.47 -43.17 -17.12
N GLN A 721 4.58 -42.48 -17.42
CA GLN A 721 4.93 -42.02 -18.78
C GLN A 721 6.14 -42.79 -19.36
N LEU A 722 6.59 -43.84 -18.66
CA LEU A 722 7.55 -44.86 -19.10
C LEU A 722 6.86 -46.23 -19.17
#